data_AF-A0A972H7Q0-F1
#
_entry.id   AF-A0A972H7Q0-F1
#
_cell.length_a   1.000
_cell.length_b   1.000
_cell.length_c   1.000
_cell.angle_alpha   90.00
_cell.angle_beta   90.00
_cell.angle_gamma   90.00
#
_symmetry.space_group_name_H-M   'P 1'
#
loop_
_entity.id
_entity.type
_entity.pdbx_description
1 polymer ?
#
loop_
_entity_poly.entity_id
_entity_poly.type
_entity_poly.pdbx_seq_one_letter_code
_entity_poly.pdbx_strand_id
1 'polypeptide(L)'
;MALLLRLALSFAIIATTATTVQAAPGDPITPGATRVDATFSNLGMTWTVSGDTNLNSTMTMRFRVKGTSTWRDAADAVRAYPTIIVQGSPLNLDQWGASAMFLTPATTYELELTLTDPDGGSETRTVEGTTRSVPTASATPTIRYVVPGSGGGTGTAANPFLGLQAAADVAMPGDVFDVAAGMYTPVTIQRSGQPDSPIVFRGPSDGEAIIDGANTNRGVVTIGDTGGPLSWIIIEGLTIRNGRWGVDAQHTQNIVISNNKITDVDYGVLNRRDAANEINQTVCDNTIVGRTVWPNTGIPGERGIDLRGTGNVVCYNTVQYFGDCVSLQPFTGRSWGNDVYGNDASFCVDDGIEIDYNEANVRVWNNRVTNARMGVSVQPIAGGPAYIFRNQLFNIQSEPIKMHNQTTGFIVAQNTGVKTGNGYGDAGSMWRNATLRNNVFLGTEYAFEFTTVPDEGFRDFDYNAWGTARTAPPLFKWNNVRYDTVGDLPAGVEDNGIAIGFADLVNATLPSNWNVAAGTYDLRPTSMSAVIDAGTSLRNLNDGTALNGAPDIGALEYGAPLPTYGPRTDTPGGRFIDVPGDSVFFETIEWLAQQGITKGCNPPTNDRYCPGALVTRGQMATFIVRAFDLRAGATASFVDTSGSVHLAAIEALAEAGITKGCNPPANDRFCPDSPVTRAQMATFLTRVLNLAPGTPDRFMDTSGSVHLAAIEALAEVGITKGCNPPANDRFCPDSPVTREQMSAFLQRSVTLP
;
A
#
# COMPACT_ATOMS: atom_id res chain seq x y z
N MET A 1 73.05 -33.38 -2.62
CA MET A 1 73.58 -32.27 -3.44
C MET A 1 73.30 -32.61 -4.89
N ALA A 2 72.09 -32.32 -5.37
CA ALA A 2 71.65 -31.03 -5.92
C ALA A 2 72.20 -30.83 -7.35
N LEU A 3 71.37 -31.18 -8.35
CA LEU A 3 71.57 -30.75 -9.73
C LEU A 3 70.42 -29.80 -10.09
N LEU A 4 70.75 -28.52 -10.16
CA LEU A 4 69.88 -27.47 -10.67
C LEU A 4 69.67 -27.67 -12.18
N LEU A 5 68.43 -27.75 -12.62
CA LEU A 5 68.03 -27.39 -13.98
C LEU A 5 66.96 -26.29 -13.89
N ARG A 6 67.29 -25.13 -14.46
CA ARG A 6 66.35 -24.03 -14.69
C ARG A 6 65.36 -24.45 -15.79
N LEU A 7 64.07 -24.40 -15.51
CA LEU A 7 63.02 -24.41 -16.54
C LEU A 7 62.31 -23.06 -16.51
N ALA A 8 62.38 -22.33 -17.63
CA ALA A 8 61.62 -21.11 -17.84
C ALA A 8 60.14 -21.47 -18.04
N LEU A 9 59.26 -20.85 -17.25
CA LEU A 9 57.82 -20.95 -17.39
C LEU A 9 57.38 -20.01 -18.53
N SER A 10 56.99 -20.58 -19.67
CA SER A 10 56.28 -19.85 -20.72
C SER A 10 54.83 -19.64 -20.27
N PHE A 11 54.46 -18.40 -19.93
CA PHE A 11 53.05 -18.02 -19.76
C PHE A 11 52.38 -18.04 -21.15
N ALA A 12 51.57 -19.07 -21.40
CA ALA A 12 50.59 -19.04 -22.48
C ALA A 12 49.40 -18.19 -21.99
N ILE A 13 49.30 -16.97 -22.51
CA ILE A 13 48.07 -16.17 -22.41
C ILE A 13 47.02 -16.92 -23.24
N ILE A 14 46.10 -17.63 -22.57
CA ILE A 14 44.86 -18.08 -23.19
C ILE A 14 44.01 -16.83 -23.36
N ALA A 15 44.06 -16.22 -24.54
CA ALA A 15 43.04 -15.28 -24.96
C ALA A 15 41.75 -16.09 -25.14
N THR A 16 40.87 -16.04 -24.14
CA THR A 16 39.47 -16.42 -24.33
C THR A 16 38.88 -15.39 -25.29
N THR A 17 38.87 -15.71 -26.58
CA THR A 17 38.00 -15.04 -27.54
C THR A 17 36.58 -15.21 -27.03
N ALA A 18 36.00 -14.14 -26.48
CA ALA A 18 34.57 -14.03 -26.31
C ALA A 18 33.98 -14.06 -27.72
N THR A 19 33.70 -15.25 -28.23
CA THR A 19 32.77 -15.44 -29.32
C THR A 19 31.43 -14.99 -28.78
N THR A 20 31.01 -13.78 -29.15
CA THR A 20 29.60 -13.42 -29.16
C THR A 20 28.91 -14.48 -30.01
N VAL A 21 28.29 -15.46 -29.36
CA VAL A 21 27.42 -16.42 -30.03
C VAL A 21 26.27 -15.60 -30.56
N GLN A 22 26.31 -15.30 -31.85
CA GLN A 22 25.14 -14.84 -32.57
C GLN A 22 24.14 -16.00 -32.51
N ALA A 23 23.06 -15.81 -31.76
CA ALA A 23 22.02 -16.83 -31.56
C ALA A 23 21.53 -17.33 -32.92
N ALA A 24 21.40 -18.64 -33.04
CA ALA A 24 20.83 -19.25 -34.23
C ALA A 24 19.34 -18.87 -34.30
N PRO A 25 18.82 -18.38 -35.44
CA PRO A 25 17.41 -18.01 -35.55
C PRO A 25 16.53 -19.25 -35.40
N GLY A 26 15.54 -19.18 -34.52
CA GLY A 26 14.64 -20.32 -34.37
C GLY A 26 13.53 -20.25 -33.33
N ASP A 27 13.22 -19.13 -32.67
CA ASP A 27 12.01 -19.01 -31.83
C ASP A 27 11.66 -17.57 -31.37
N PRO A 28 11.78 -16.53 -32.23
CA PRO A 28 11.82 -15.16 -31.74
C PRO A 28 10.50 -14.69 -31.11
N ILE A 29 10.58 -14.00 -29.97
CA ILE A 29 9.41 -13.37 -29.36
C ILE A 29 8.78 -12.33 -30.27
N THR A 30 7.46 -12.40 -30.37
CA THR A 30 6.61 -11.46 -31.09
C THR A 30 5.74 -10.69 -30.09
N PRO A 31 5.99 -9.40 -29.88
CA PRO A 31 5.19 -8.57 -28.99
C PRO A 31 3.79 -8.33 -29.55
N GLY A 32 2.79 -8.33 -28.66
CA GLY A 32 1.38 -8.15 -28.97
C GLY A 32 0.78 -6.89 -28.36
N ALA A 33 -0.46 -7.01 -27.86
CA ALA A 33 -1.23 -5.92 -27.30
C ALA A 33 -0.83 -5.63 -25.85
N THR A 34 -0.91 -4.35 -25.49
CA THR A 34 -0.63 -3.85 -24.14
C THR A 34 -1.91 -3.41 -23.46
N ARG A 35 -2.03 -3.66 -22.14
CA ARG A 35 -3.17 -3.27 -21.32
C ARG A 35 -2.69 -2.68 -20.00
N VAL A 36 -3.24 -1.52 -19.63
CA VAL A 36 -2.91 -0.82 -18.38
C VAL A 36 -4.15 -0.75 -17.48
N ASP A 37 -3.98 -1.15 -16.22
CA ASP A 37 -4.96 -1.00 -15.15
C ASP A 37 -4.50 0.04 -14.14
N ALA A 38 -5.46 0.74 -13.54
CA ALA A 38 -5.17 1.75 -12.54
C ALA A 38 -6.00 1.55 -11.27
N THR A 39 -5.33 1.69 -10.13
CA THR A 39 -5.94 1.99 -8.84
C THR A 39 -5.50 3.39 -8.39
N PHE A 40 -5.69 3.74 -7.12
CA PHE A 40 -5.31 5.06 -6.61
C PHE A 40 -3.80 5.28 -6.59
N SER A 41 -3.01 4.24 -6.34
CA SER A 41 -1.56 4.38 -6.15
C SER A 41 -0.75 3.39 -6.97
N ASN A 42 -1.36 2.63 -7.86
CA ASN A 42 -0.66 1.61 -8.62
C ASN A 42 -1.15 1.56 -10.07
N LEU A 43 -0.22 1.29 -10.99
CA LEU A 43 -0.50 0.98 -12.39
C LEU A 43 -0.04 -0.45 -12.67
N GLY A 44 -0.98 -1.32 -13.07
CA GLY A 44 -0.68 -2.66 -13.57
C GLY A 44 -0.56 -2.64 -15.09
N MET A 45 0.35 -3.42 -15.64
CA MET A 45 0.58 -3.53 -17.07
C MET A 45 0.64 -5.01 -17.49
N THR A 46 -0.02 -5.39 -18.59
CA THR A 46 0.18 -6.68 -19.26
C THR A 46 0.47 -6.53 -20.74
N TRP A 47 1.40 -7.34 -21.27
CA TRP A 47 1.81 -7.37 -22.68
C TRP A 47 1.69 -8.79 -23.22
N THR A 48 0.74 -9.02 -24.14
CA THR A 48 0.59 -10.35 -24.77
C THR A 48 1.76 -10.64 -25.70
N VAL A 49 2.18 -11.89 -25.82
CA VAL A 49 3.31 -12.30 -26.67
C VAL A 49 3.02 -13.61 -27.43
N SER A 50 3.84 -13.93 -28.42
CA SER A 50 3.88 -15.24 -29.11
C SER A 50 5.28 -15.50 -29.68
N GLY A 51 5.50 -16.63 -30.37
CA GLY A 51 6.84 -17.00 -30.85
C GLY A 51 7.52 -17.86 -29.79
N ASP A 52 8.27 -17.22 -28.88
CA ASP A 52 9.05 -17.76 -27.75
C ASP A 52 8.44 -18.99 -27.02
N THR A 53 8.60 -20.17 -27.62
CA THR A 53 8.19 -21.48 -27.09
C THR A 53 9.17 -22.06 -26.08
N ASN A 54 10.44 -21.63 -26.11
CA ASN A 54 11.48 -22.10 -25.18
C ASN A 54 11.49 -21.35 -23.83
N LEU A 55 10.69 -20.29 -23.73
CA LEU A 55 10.39 -19.51 -22.54
C LEU A 55 11.55 -18.70 -21.96
N ASN A 56 12.48 -18.25 -22.80
CA ASN A 56 13.71 -17.58 -22.35
C ASN A 56 13.71 -16.04 -22.52
N SER A 57 12.62 -15.44 -23.01
CA SER A 57 12.49 -13.98 -23.06
C SER A 57 12.48 -13.35 -21.66
N THR A 58 12.69 -12.03 -21.62
CA THR A 58 12.59 -11.20 -20.42
C THR A 58 11.81 -9.93 -20.71
N MET A 59 11.08 -9.43 -19.71
CA MET A 59 10.48 -8.10 -19.72
C MET A 59 10.98 -7.27 -18.53
N THR A 60 11.29 -6.01 -18.77
CA THR A 60 11.49 -5.00 -17.71
C THR A 60 10.53 -3.84 -17.92
N MET A 61 10.19 -3.15 -16.82
CA MET A 61 9.39 -1.93 -16.85
C MET A 61 10.03 -0.86 -15.97
N ARG A 62 10.07 0.38 -16.47
CA ARG A 62 10.36 1.58 -15.69
C ARG A 62 9.27 2.62 -15.91
N PHE A 63 9.10 3.52 -14.96
CA PHE A 63 8.04 4.54 -14.99
C PHE A 63 8.55 5.92 -14.58
N ARG A 64 7.84 6.96 -15.01
CA ARG A 64 8.05 8.35 -14.58
C ARG A 64 6.76 9.13 -14.67
N VAL A 65 6.65 10.23 -13.92
CA VAL A 65 5.55 11.18 -14.11
C VAL A 65 5.65 11.75 -15.53
N LYS A 66 4.52 11.83 -16.24
CA LYS A 66 4.52 12.29 -17.64
C LYS A 66 5.14 13.67 -17.76
N GLY A 67 6.13 13.79 -18.65
CA GLY A 67 6.85 15.03 -18.91
C GLY A 67 8.07 15.29 -18.01
N THR A 68 8.33 14.43 -17.02
CA THR A 68 9.58 14.51 -16.23
C THR A 68 10.69 13.66 -16.88
N SER A 69 11.93 13.80 -16.41
CA SER A 69 13.08 13.10 -16.99
C SER A 69 13.50 11.85 -16.22
N THR A 70 13.15 11.76 -14.93
CA THR A 70 13.68 10.74 -14.01
C THR A 70 12.85 9.48 -14.07
N TRP A 71 13.46 8.39 -14.53
CA TRP A 71 12.86 7.06 -14.55
C TRP A 71 13.13 6.32 -13.24
N ARG A 72 12.13 5.55 -12.78
CA ARG A 72 12.20 4.62 -11.67
C ARG A 72 11.86 3.22 -12.15
N ASP A 73 12.53 2.21 -11.61
CA ASP A 73 12.20 0.82 -11.93
C ASP A 73 10.85 0.42 -11.32
N ALA A 74 10.05 -0.33 -12.08
CA ALA A 74 8.85 -0.97 -11.58
C ALA A 74 9.16 -2.32 -10.91
N ALA A 75 8.14 -2.96 -10.35
CA ALA A 75 8.27 -4.29 -9.78
C ALA A 75 8.60 -5.33 -10.85
N ASP A 76 9.24 -6.42 -10.43
CA ASP A 76 9.65 -7.50 -11.33
C ASP A 76 8.48 -8.02 -12.16
N ALA A 77 8.76 -8.26 -13.44
CA ALA A 77 7.81 -8.79 -14.38
C ALA A 77 7.71 -10.31 -14.27
N VAL A 78 6.51 -10.84 -14.48
CA VAL A 78 6.24 -12.29 -14.45
C VAL A 78 5.57 -12.69 -15.75
N ARG A 79 5.96 -13.86 -16.28
CA ARG A 79 5.38 -14.43 -17.49
C ARG A 79 4.35 -15.51 -17.17
N ALA A 80 3.17 -15.36 -17.73
CA ALA A 80 2.23 -16.45 -17.95
C ALA A 80 2.50 -17.06 -19.33
N TYR A 81 2.51 -18.39 -19.44
CA TYR A 81 2.76 -19.08 -20.70
C TYR A 81 1.78 -20.24 -20.97
N PRO A 82 1.48 -20.59 -22.23
CA PRO A 82 0.30 -21.40 -22.57
C PRO A 82 0.26 -22.79 -21.95
N THR A 83 1.42 -23.43 -21.81
CA THR A 83 1.52 -24.84 -21.42
C THR A 83 1.46 -25.05 -19.91
N ILE A 84 1.59 -23.98 -19.10
CA ILE A 84 1.62 -24.14 -17.63
C ILE A 84 0.29 -24.71 -17.13
N ILE A 85 0.37 -25.70 -16.25
CA ILE A 85 -0.83 -26.40 -15.77
C ILE A 85 -1.43 -25.70 -14.55
N VAL A 86 -2.66 -25.20 -14.68
CA VAL A 86 -3.45 -24.65 -13.57
C VAL A 86 -4.73 -25.48 -13.44
N GLN A 87 -5.03 -25.98 -12.25
CA GLN A 87 -6.19 -26.85 -11.98
C GLN A 87 -6.36 -28.01 -12.98
N GLY A 88 -5.25 -28.65 -13.36
CA GLY A 88 -5.19 -29.84 -14.20
C GLY A 88 -5.26 -29.57 -15.70
N SER A 89 -5.34 -28.31 -16.13
CA SER A 89 -5.43 -27.93 -17.55
C SER A 89 -4.34 -26.92 -17.94
N PRO A 90 -3.86 -26.91 -19.20
CA PRO A 90 -3.01 -25.85 -19.71
C PRO A 90 -3.70 -24.48 -19.61
N LEU A 91 -2.95 -23.48 -19.17
CA LEU A 91 -3.46 -22.13 -18.94
C LEU A 91 -3.92 -21.44 -20.25
N ASN A 92 -3.27 -21.74 -21.38
CA ASN A 92 -3.55 -21.12 -22.68
C ASN A 92 -3.51 -19.59 -22.66
N LEU A 93 -2.57 -19.02 -21.90
CA LEU A 93 -2.30 -17.59 -21.80
C LEU A 93 -0.81 -17.34 -22.06
N ASP A 94 -0.47 -16.37 -22.91
CA ASP A 94 0.92 -15.97 -23.15
C ASP A 94 1.06 -14.45 -23.03
N GLN A 95 1.54 -14.00 -21.87
CA GLN A 95 1.73 -12.58 -21.60
C GLN A 95 2.75 -12.35 -20.48
N TRP A 96 3.40 -11.19 -20.54
CA TRP A 96 4.12 -10.61 -19.42
C TRP A 96 3.23 -9.67 -18.62
N GLY A 97 3.42 -9.60 -17.31
CA GLY A 97 2.79 -8.60 -16.45
C GLY A 97 3.76 -7.98 -15.47
N ALA A 98 3.58 -6.70 -15.14
CA ALA A 98 4.35 -5.96 -14.15
C ALA A 98 3.53 -4.80 -13.55
N SER A 99 3.89 -4.34 -12.35
CA SER A 99 3.24 -3.19 -11.71
C SER A 99 4.21 -2.09 -11.33
N ALA A 100 3.83 -0.84 -11.60
CA ALA A 100 4.43 0.35 -11.00
C ALA A 100 3.61 0.75 -9.77
N MET A 101 4.25 0.78 -8.60
CA MET A 101 3.60 0.90 -7.30
C MET A 101 3.98 2.17 -6.54
N PHE A 102 3.14 2.52 -5.56
CA PHE A 102 3.32 3.68 -4.67
C PHE A 102 3.38 5.02 -5.42
N LEU A 103 2.50 5.14 -6.40
CA LEU A 103 2.32 6.30 -7.24
C LEU A 103 1.38 7.32 -6.58
N THR A 104 1.46 8.56 -7.06
CA THR A 104 0.55 9.63 -6.63
C THR A 104 -0.81 9.43 -7.31
N PRO A 105 -1.95 9.55 -6.60
CA PRO A 105 -3.29 9.51 -7.21
C PRO A 105 -3.50 10.59 -8.28
N ALA A 106 -4.46 10.36 -9.18
CA ALA A 106 -4.84 11.28 -10.25
C ALA A 106 -3.66 11.83 -11.09
N THR A 107 -2.61 11.03 -11.26
CA THR A 107 -1.37 11.44 -11.91
C THR A 107 -1.09 10.54 -13.11
N THR A 108 -0.76 11.16 -14.24
CA THR A 108 -0.38 10.43 -15.47
C THR A 108 1.10 10.10 -15.45
N TYR A 109 1.41 8.84 -15.76
CA TYR A 109 2.75 8.29 -15.87
C TYR A 109 3.00 7.75 -17.27
N GLU A 110 4.25 7.84 -17.69
CA GLU A 110 4.78 7.07 -18.82
C GLU A 110 5.39 5.77 -18.26
N LEU A 111 5.03 4.64 -18.86
CA LEU A 111 5.55 3.31 -18.56
C LEU A 111 6.37 2.83 -19.76
N GLU A 112 7.69 2.72 -19.61
CA GLU A 112 8.57 2.18 -20.64
C GLU A 112 8.83 0.70 -20.37
N LEU A 113 8.46 -0.11 -21.34
CA LEU A 113 8.53 -1.57 -21.32
C LEU A 113 9.61 -2.01 -22.29
N THR A 114 10.49 -2.91 -21.87
CA THR A 114 11.50 -3.50 -22.76
C THR A 114 11.39 -5.01 -22.72
N LEU A 115 11.05 -5.59 -23.88
CA LEU A 115 11.02 -7.03 -24.12
C LEU A 115 12.28 -7.45 -24.88
N THR A 116 12.93 -8.52 -24.45
CA THR A 116 14.13 -9.06 -25.10
C THR A 116 14.10 -10.58 -25.10
N ASP A 117 14.47 -11.19 -26.23
CA ASP A 117 14.60 -12.63 -26.40
C ASP A 117 16.00 -12.96 -26.97
N PRO A 118 16.78 -13.84 -26.29
CA PRO A 118 18.07 -14.32 -26.79
C PRO A 118 18.06 -14.90 -28.21
N ASP A 119 16.96 -15.51 -28.67
CA ASP A 119 16.79 -16.15 -29.98
C ASP A 119 16.33 -15.16 -31.08
N GLY A 120 16.14 -13.90 -30.71
CA GLY A 120 15.77 -12.79 -31.59
C GLY A 120 14.40 -12.22 -31.25
N GLY A 121 14.18 -10.96 -31.61
CA GLY A 121 12.99 -10.23 -31.19
C GLY A 121 13.29 -9.36 -29.96
N SER A 122 13.03 -8.07 -30.10
CA SER A 122 13.10 -7.11 -29.01
C SER A 122 12.26 -5.90 -29.38
N GLU A 123 11.54 -5.38 -28.40
CA GLU A 123 10.79 -4.14 -28.56
C GLU A 123 10.85 -3.34 -27.25
N THR A 124 11.13 -2.05 -27.39
CA THR A 124 10.88 -1.08 -26.33
C THR A 124 9.65 -0.26 -26.70
N ARG A 125 8.66 -0.22 -25.80
CA ARG A 125 7.40 0.49 -25.99
C ARG A 125 7.13 1.38 -24.78
N THR A 126 6.77 2.63 -25.02
CA THR A 126 6.22 3.51 -23.98
C THR A 126 4.71 3.55 -24.09
N VAL A 127 4.02 3.31 -22.98
CA VAL A 127 2.57 3.46 -22.85
C VAL A 127 2.25 4.45 -21.74
N GLU A 128 1.10 5.10 -21.80
CA GLU A 128 0.65 6.00 -20.73
C GLU A 128 -0.37 5.31 -19.83
N GLY A 129 -0.30 5.58 -18.53
CA GLY A 129 -1.27 5.16 -17.54
C GLY A 129 -1.58 6.31 -16.58
N THR A 130 -2.82 6.44 -16.13
CA THR A 130 -3.21 7.47 -15.15
C THR A 130 -3.76 6.78 -13.92
N THR A 131 -3.15 7.00 -12.76
CA THR A 131 -3.71 6.55 -11.49
C THR A 131 -5.05 7.22 -11.26
N ARG A 132 -5.98 6.52 -10.61
CA ARG A 132 -7.31 7.07 -10.37
C ARG A 132 -7.27 8.13 -9.27
N SER A 133 -8.20 9.07 -9.31
CA SER A 133 -8.57 9.86 -8.14
C SER A 133 -9.36 9.00 -7.15
N VAL A 134 -9.25 9.32 -5.86
CA VAL A 134 -10.20 8.84 -4.86
C VAL A 134 -11.52 9.58 -5.11
N PRO A 135 -12.65 8.91 -5.37
CA PRO A 135 -13.91 9.61 -5.59
C PRO A 135 -14.33 10.36 -4.33
N THR A 136 -14.64 11.65 -4.48
CA THR A 136 -15.12 12.52 -3.40
C THR A 136 -16.43 13.17 -3.80
N ALA A 137 -17.14 13.77 -2.84
CA ALA A 137 -18.28 14.62 -3.14
C ALA A 137 -17.89 15.71 -4.17
N SER A 138 -18.88 16.19 -4.93
CA SER A 138 -18.69 17.27 -5.90
C SER A 138 -18.10 18.51 -5.23
N ALA A 139 -17.26 19.26 -5.95
CA ALA A 139 -16.71 20.53 -5.47
C ALA A 139 -17.80 21.59 -5.20
N THR A 140 -18.96 21.48 -5.85
CA THR A 140 -20.13 22.32 -5.64
C THR A 140 -21.36 21.45 -5.40
N PRO A 141 -21.45 20.77 -4.24
CA PRO A 141 -22.49 19.80 -4.00
C PRO A 141 -23.84 20.48 -3.76
N THR A 142 -24.93 19.82 -4.14
CA THR A 142 -26.27 20.21 -3.68
C THR A 142 -26.56 19.48 -2.37
N ILE A 143 -26.45 20.20 -1.25
CA ILE A 143 -26.73 19.63 0.07
C ILE A 143 -28.24 19.43 0.24
N ARG A 144 -28.63 18.21 0.60
CA ARG A 144 -29.99 17.82 0.95
C ARG A 144 -30.01 17.16 2.32
N TYR A 145 -31.07 17.38 3.07
CA TYR A 145 -31.17 16.91 4.45
C TYR A 145 -32.15 15.75 4.55
N VAL A 146 -31.79 14.72 5.31
CA VAL A 146 -32.62 13.55 5.58
C VAL A 146 -32.74 13.36 7.09
N VAL A 147 -33.95 13.13 7.57
CA VAL A 147 -34.24 12.80 8.97
C VAL A 147 -35.06 11.51 9.06
N PRO A 148 -35.11 10.84 10.23
CA PRO A 148 -35.95 9.66 10.40
C PRO A 148 -37.41 9.92 10.05
N GLY A 149 -38.07 8.93 9.44
CA GLY A 149 -39.47 9.02 9.03
C GLY A 149 -39.71 8.29 7.71
N SER A 150 -40.87 8.55 7.10
CA SER A 150 -41.22 7.98 5.79
C SER A 150 -42.06 8.97 4.97
N GLY A 151 -41.81 9.01 3.65
CA GLY A 151 -42.70 9.59 2.65
C GLY A 151 -43.00 11.09 2.84
N GLY A 152 -42.03 11.95 2.53
CA GLY A 152 -42.25 13.40 2.52
C GLY A 152 -40.95 14.21 2.51
N GLY A 153 -41.11 15.54 2.55
CA GLY A 153 -40.00 16.49 2.53
C GLY A 153 -39.56 16.90 1.13
N THR A 154 -38.85 18.02 1.04
CA THR A 154 -38.23 18.52 -0.20
C THR A 154 -36.70 18.45 -0.15
N GLY A 155 -36.14 17.93 0.94
CA GLY A 155 -34.69 17.83 1.16
C GLY A 155 -34.02 19.15 1.56
N THR A 156 -34.77 20.22 1.75
CA THR A 156 -34.21 21.49 2.26
C THR A 156 -34.03 21.43 3.78
N ALA A 157 -33.14 22.24 4.36
CA ALA A 157 -32.96 22.27 5.82
C ALA A 157 -34.27 22.54 6.59
N ALA A 158 -35.16 23.37 6.05
CA ALA A 158 -36.45 23.68 6.65
C ALA A 158 -37.53 22.59 6.42
N ASN A 159 -37.31 21.69 5.46
CA ASN A 159 -38.23 20.63 5.09
C ASN A 159 -37.44 19.40 4.60
N PRO A 160 -36.72 18.71 5.51
CA PRO A 160 -35.85 17.59 5.15
C PRO A 160 -36.67 16.42 4.63
N PHE A 161 -36.05 15.54 3.84
CA PHE A 161 -36.66 14.26 3.48
C PHE A 161 -36.93 13.42 4.73
N LEU A 162 -38.10 12.78 4.75
CA LEU A 162 -38.48 11.84 5.80
C LEU A 162 -38.13 10.42 5.34
N GLY A 163 -36.97 9.92 5.79
CA GLY A 163 -36.43 8.60 5.45
C GLY A 163 -35.54 8.58 4.21
N LEU A 164 -34.61 7.61 4.19
CA LEU A 164 -33.59 7.47 3.13
C LEU A 164 -34.17 7.13 1.76
N GLN A 165 -35.26 6.35 1.70
CA GLN A 165 -35.85 5.96 0.41
C GLN A 165 -36.42 7.18 -0.34
N ALA A 166 -37.06 8.12 0.37
CA ALA A 166 -37.59 9.34 -0.24
C ALA A 166 -36.47 10.19 -0.89
N ALA A 167 -35.30 10.22 -0.26
CA ALA A 167 -34.10 10.85 -0.81
C ALA A 167 -33.54 10.07 -2.03
N ALA A 168 -33.38 8.76 -1.92
CA ALA A 168 -32.85 7.91 -2.97
C ALA A 168 -33.70 7.94 -4.26
N ASP A 169 -35.02 7.98 -4.13
CA ASP A 169 -35.96 7.97 -5.26
C ASP A 169 -35.83 9.21 -6.16
N VAL A 170 -35.34 10.33 -5.61
CA VAL A 170 -35.24 11.63 -6.31
C VAL A 170 -33.79 12.10 -6.52
N ALA A 171 -32.80 11.30 -6.12
CA ALA A 171 -31.40 11.68 -6.15
C ALA A 171 -30.93 12.10 -7.56
N MET A 172 -30.13 13.15 -7.62
CA MET A 172 -29.50 13.63 -8.85
C MET A 172 -27.98 13.65 -8.69
N PRO A 173 -27.20 13.50 -9.79
CA PRO A 173 -25.75 13.65 -9.73
C PRO A 173 -25.32 14.95 -9.03
N GLY A 174 -24.42 14.84 -8.06
CA GLY A 174 -23.92 15.97 -7.26
C GLY A 174 -24.74 16.26 -6.00
N ASP A 175 -25.83 15.53 -5.75
CA ASP A 175 -26.54 15.59 -4.47
C ASP A 175 -25.69 14.94 -3.36
N VAL A 176 -25.60 15.64 -2.23
CA VAL A 176 -25.08 15.12 -0.97
C VAL A 176 -26.21 15.12 0.04
N PHE A 177 -26.60 13.93 0.49
CA PHE A 177 -27.61 13.72 1.49
C PHE A 177 -26.97 13.66 2.88
N ASP A 178 -27.07 14.74 3.63
CA ASP A 178 -26.71 14.80 5.04
C ASP A 178 -27.80 14.10 5.86
N VAL A 179 -27.47 12.91 6.34
CA VAL A 179 -28.37 12.03 7.09
C VAL A 179 -28.24 12.34 8.57
N ALA A 180 -29.28 12.90 9.17
CA ALA A 180 -29.29 13.21 10.60
C ALA A 180 -29.23 11.94 11.46
N ALA A 181 -28.70 12.05 12.67
CA ALA A 181 -28.69 10.96 13.64
C ALA A 181 -30.11 10.42 13.89
N GLY A 182 -30.24 9.10 14.04
CA GLY A 182 -31.51 8.42 14.27
C GLY A 182 -31.62 7.09 13.57
N MET A 183 -32.79 6.47 13.70
CA MET A 183 -33.09 5.14 13.14
C MET A 183 -33.78 5.24 11.79
N TYR A 184 -33.29 4.47 10.82
CA TYR A 184 -33.79 4.40 9.45
C TYR A 184 -34.10 2.95 9.06
N THR A 185 -35.07 2.79 8.17
CA THR A 185 -35.35 1.52 7.49
C THR A 185 -34.39 1.30 6.33
N PRO A 186 -34.24 0.05 5.83
CA PRO A 186 -33.42 -0.25 4.66
C PRO A 186 -33.74 0.61 3.44
N VAL A 187 -32.74 0.82 2.57
CA VAL A 187 -32.83 1.70 1.39
C VAL A 187 -32.35 0.98 0.13
N THR A 188 -33.00 1.28 -0.99
CA THR A 188 -32.59 0.88 -2.34
C THR A 188 -32.26 2.13 -3.17
N ILE A 189 -31.06 2.19 -3.72
CA ILE A 189 -30.56 3.29 -4.56
C ILE A 189 -30.52 2.79 -6.01
N GLN A 190 -31.30 3.40 -6.88
CA GLN A 190 -31.43 3.00 -8.31
C GLN A 190 -31.02 4.10 -9.29
N ARG A 191 -30.28 5.11 -8.81
CA ARG A 191 -29.82 6.23 -9.62
C ARG A 191 -28.30 6.31 -9.58
N SER A 192 -27.70 6.69 -10.71
CA SER A 192 -26.26 6.90 -10.83
C SER A 192 -25.89 8.36 -10.60
N GLY A 193 -24.71 8.59 -10.02
CA GLY A 193 -24.02 9.87 -10.08
C GLY A 193 -23.27 10.05 -11.40
N GLN A 194 -22.25 10.91 -11.38
CA GLN A 194 -21.30 11.15 -12.46
C GLN A 194 -19.87 11.29 -11.88
N PRO A 195 -18.80 11.15 -12.69
CA PRO A 195 -17.41 11.18 -12.22
C PRO A 195 -17.06 12.33 -11.26
N ASP A 196 -17.47 13.57 -11.59
CA ASP A 196 -17.20 14.78 -10.79
C ASP A 196 -18.40 15.21 -9.92
N SER A 197 -19.48 14.44 -9.99
CA SER A 197 -20.74 14.71 -9.31
C SER A 197 -21.39 13.40 -8.84
N PRO A 198 -20.74 12.63 -7.96
CA PRO A 198 -21.34 11.42 -7.40
C PRO A 198 -22.58 11.77 -6.56
N ILE A 199 -23.43 10.78 -6.33
CA ILE A 199 -24.49 10.87 -5.31
C ILE A 199 -23.90 10.38 -3.99
N VAL A 200 -24.03 11.17 -2.93
CA VAL A 200 -23.45 10.86 -1.63
C VAL A 200 -24.52 10.72 -0.56
N PHE A 201 -24.48 9.65 0.23
CA PHE A 201 -25.21 9.52 1.48
C PHE A 201 -24.23 9.55 2.63
N ARG A 202 -24.29 10.60 3.45
CA ARG A 202 -23.32 10.90 4.49
C ARG A 202 -23.98 10.90 5.86
N GLY A 203 -23.44 10.12 6.79
CA GLY A 203 -23.84 10.13 8.19
C GLY A 203 -23.43 11.40 8.92
N PRO A 204 -23.98 11.64 10.12
CA PRO A 204 -23.75 12.87 10.86
C PRO A 204 -22.35 12.90 11.47
N SER A 205 -21.80 14.10 11.70
CA SER A 205 -20.55 14.28 12.44
C SER A 205 -20.68 14.06 13.95
N ASP A 206 -21.91 14.08 14.47
CA ASP A 206 -22.25 13.80 15.87
C ASP A 206 -23.48 12.88 15.94
N GLY A 207 -23.41 11.85 16.80
CA GLY A 207 -24.37 10.75 16.86
C GLY A 207 -24.22 9.70 15.75
N GLU A 208 -25.19 8.78 15.64
CA GLU A 208 -25.20 7.73 14.61
C GLU A 208 -26.50 7.82 13.78
N ALA A 209 -26.38 7.79 12.45
CA ALA A 209 -27.49 7.43 11.56
C ALA A 209 -27.46 5.91 11.34
N ILE A 210 -28.45 5.22 11.91
CA ILE A 210 -28.50 3.76 11.97
C ILE A 210 -29.56 3.25 10.99
N ILE A 211 -29.11 2.57 9.94
CA ILE A 211 -29.98 1.81 9.03
C ILE A 211 -30.12 0.39 9.59
N ASP A 212 -31.29 0.06 10.09
CA ASP A 212 -31.57 -1.23 10.72
C ASP A 212 -32.32 -2.14 9.77
N GLY A 213 -31.71 -3.27 9.44
CA GLY A 213 -32.26 -4.29 8.57
C GLY A 213 -33.43 -5.06 9.16
N ALA A 214 -33.64 -5.03 10.48
CA ALA A 214 -34.66 -5.82 11.17
C ALA A 214 -34.63 -7.32 10.77
N ASN A 215 -33.44 -7.89 10.61
CA ASN A 215 -33.17 -9.24 10.13
C ASN A 215 -33.67 -9.52 8.70
N THR A 216 -33.63 -8.51 7.83
CA THR A 216 -34.01 -8.67 6.43
C THR A 216 -33.12 -9.67 5.68
N ASN A 217 -33.74 -10.45 4.79
CA ASN A 217 -33.06 -11.32 3.83
C ASN A 217 -32.74 -10.61 2.50
N ARG A 218 -32.55 -9.29 2.54
CA ARG A 218 -32.10 -8.43 1.43
C ARG A 218 -30.94 -7.55 1.90
N GLY A 219 -30.38 -6.72 1.03
CA GLY A 219 -29.44 -5.67 1.44
C GLY A 219 -30.11 -4.67 2.38
N VAL A 220 -29.42 -4.29 3.47
CA VAL A 220 -29.81 -3.16 4.31
C VAL A 220 -29.63 -1.86 3.51
N VAL A 221 -28.53 -1.76 2.79
CA VAL A 221 -28.32 -0.80 1.69
C VAL A 221 -28.19 -1.61 0.40
N THR A 222 -29.14 -1.43 -0.52
CA THR A 222 -29.06 -2.02 -1.86
C THR A 222 -28.70 -0.93 -2.87
N ILE A 223 -27.69 -1.15 -3.69
CA ILE A 223 -27.28 -0.22 -4.76
C ILE A 223 -27.44 -0.95 -6.10
N GLY A 224 -28.24 -0.41 -7.00
CA GLY A 224 -28.48 -0.99 -8.32
C GLY A 224 -29.53 -2.10 -8.32
N ASP A 225 -29.70 -2.71 -9.50
CA ASP A 225 -30.64 -3.79 -9.76
C ASP A 225 -30.17 -4.67 -10.94
N THR A 226 -31.09 -5.43 -11.55
CA THR A 226 -30.78 -6.33 -12.68
C THR A 226 -30.83 -5.67 -14.06
N GLY A 227 -31.17 -4.38 -14.15
CA GLY A 227 -31.47 -3.66 -15.40
C GLY A 227 -30.27 -3.03 -16.11
N GLY A 228 -29.12 -2.89 -15.45
CA GLY A 228 -27.89 -2.35 -16.05
C GLY A 228 -26.93 -1.74 -15.01
N PRO A 229 -25.72 -1.30 -15.41
CA PRO A 229 -24.71 -0.82 -14.49
C PRO A 229 -25.08 0.53 -13.84
N LEU A 230 -25.09 0.57 -12.51
CA LEU A 230 -25.24 1.78 -11.70
C LEU A 230 -23.87 2.25 -11.21
N SER A 231 -23.61 3.56 -11.19
CA SER A 231 -22.28 4.06 -10.83
C SER A 231 -22.24 5.38 -10.06
N TRP A 232 -21.06 5.68 -9.50
CA TRP A 232 -20.72 6.95 -8.85
C TRP A 232 -21.58 7.25 -7.63
N ILE A 233 -21.59 6.30 -6.69
CA ILE A 233 -22.27 6.42 -5.39
C ILE A 233 -21.25 6.35 -4.28
N ILE A 234 -21.40 7.24 -3.29
CA ILE A 234 -20.61 7.24 -2.06
C ILE A 234 -21.55 7.01 -0.89
N ILE A 235 -21.26 6.00 -0.08
CA ILE A 235 -21.94 5.72 1.19
C ILE A 235 -20.92 5.88 2.30
N GLU A 236 -21.11 6.88 3.16
CA GLU A 236 -20.13 7.21 4.19
C GLU A 236 -20.70 7.58 5.55
N GLY A 237 -20.00 7.22 6.62
CA GLY A 237 -20.33 7.65 7.98
C GLY A 237 -21.60 7.01 8.57
N LEU A 238 -22.13 5.94 7.98
CA LEU A 238 -23.39 5.32 8.42
C LEU A 238 -23.14 4.11 9.31
N THR A 239 -24.11 3.83 10.19
CA THR A 239 -24.22 2.53 10.86
C THR A 239 -25.24 1.68 10.11
N ILE A 240 -24.84 0.49 9.67
CA ILE A 240 -25.64 -0.44 8.87
C ILE A 240 -25.67 -1.77 9.63
N ARG A 241 -26.85 -2.29 9.98
CA ARG A 241 -26.90 -3.50 10.82
C ARG A 241 -28.09 -4.40 10.61
N ASN A 242 -28.04 -5.59 11.23
CA ASN A 242 -29.15 -6.53 11.37
C ASN A 242 -29.75 -6.97 10.03
N GLY A 243 -28.92 -7.33 9.05
CA GLY A 243 -29.38 -7.79 7.74
C GLY A 243 -28.62 -9.01 7.25
N ARG A 244 -29.08 -9.65 6.18
CA ARG A 244 -28.28 -10.69 5.51
C ARG A 244 -27.07 -10.08 4.81
N TRP A 245 -27.27 -8.98 4.09
CA TRP A 245 -26.20 -8.18 3.48
C TRP A 245 -26.22 -6.76 4.06
N GLY A 246 -25.09 -6.26 4.53
CA GLY A 246 -24.94 -4.85 4.91
C GLY A 246 -25.12 -3.96 3.69
N VAL A 247 -24.19 -4.06 2.75
CA VAL A 247 -24.26 -3.42 1.43
C VAL A 247 -24.34 -4.50 0.35
N ASP A 248 -25.41 -4.45 -0.44
CA ASP A 248 -25.69 -5.32 -1.59
C ASP A 248 -25.65 -4.48 -2.87
N ALA A 249 -24.47 -4.39 -3.49
CA ALA A 249 -24.26 -3.68 -4.74
C ALA A 249 -24.52 -4.61 -5.93
N GLN A 250 -25.42 -4.27 -6.84
CA GLN A 250 -25.87 -5.13 -7.93
C GLN A 250 -25.62 -4.47 -9.28
N HIS A 251 -24.82 -5.09 -10.15
CA HIS A 251 -24.32 -4.48 -11.40
C HIS A 251 -23.78 -3.06 -11.15
N THR A 252 -22.65 -2.90 -10.48
CA THR A 252 -22.17 -1.56 -10.09
C THR A 252 -20.75 -1.24 -10.54
N GLN A 253 -20.47 0.05 -10.72
CA GLN A 253 -19.15 0.57 -11.06
C GLN A 253 -18.83 1.83 -10.25
N ASN A 254 -17.58 2.04 -9.87
CA ASN A 254 -17.15 3.29 -9.20
C ASN A 254 -17.98 3.60 -7.93
N ILE A 255 -18.16 2.59 -7.06
CA ILE A 255 -18.84 2.73 -5.77
C ILE A 255 -17.79 2.94 -4.68
N VAL A 256 -18.08 3.83 -3.74
CA VAL A 256 -17.28 4.04 -2.53
C VAL A 256 -18.12 3.72 -1.32
N ILE A 257 -17.66 2.77 -0.51
CA ILE A 257 -18.19 2.45 0.81
C ILE A 257 -17.09 2.78 1.82
N SER A 258 -17.26 3.84 2.60
CA SER A 258 -16.20 4.32 3.49
C SER A 258 -16.64 4.84 4.84
N ASN A 259 -15.82 4.70 5.87
CA ASN A 259 -16.13 5.23 7.20
C ASN A 259 -17.45 4.72 7.78
N ASN A 260 -17.90 3.52 7.40
CA ASN A 260 -19.15 2.93 7.90
C ASN A 260 -18.88 1.94 9.02
N LYS A 261 -19.89 1.76 9.87
CA LYS A 261 -19.97 0.68 10.86
C LYS A 261 -21.01 -0.33 10.40
N ILE A 262 -20.57 -1.47 9.91
CA ILE A 262 -21.42 -2.55 9.38
C ILE A 262 -21.38 -3.72 10.36
N THR A 263 -22.48 -4.02 11.04
CA THR A 263 -22.48 -5.00 12.15
C THR A 263 -23.66 -5.95 12.12
N ASP A 264 -23.49 -7.15 12.64
CA ASP A 264 -24.58 -8.14 12.73
C ASP A 264 -25.16 -8.47 11.35
N VAL A 265 -24.28 -8.93 10.45
CA VAL A 265 -24.59 -9.31 9.06
C VAL A 265 -23.94 -10.63 8.68
N ASP A 266 -24.52 -11.32 7.69
CA ASP A 266 -23.90 -12.53 7.10
C ASP A 266 -22.90 -12.15 6.00
N TYR A 267 -23.14 -11.02 5.33
CA TYR A 267 -22.25 -10.44 4.32
C TYR A 267 -22.08 -8.95 4.59
N GLY A 268 -20.84 -8.45 4.67
CA GLY A 268 -20.58 -7.03 4.94
C GLY A 268 -20.84 -6.15 3.72
N VAL A 269 -19.92 -6.18 2.76
CA VAL A 269 -20.02 -5.48 1.48
C VAL A 269 -19.83 -6.49 0.35
N LEU A 270 -20.82 -6.58 -0.53
CA LEU A 270 -20.82 -7.50 -1.65
C LEU A 270 -21.22 -6.75 -2.92
N ASN A 271 -20.46 -6.90 -4.01
CA ASN A 271 -20.97 -6.60 -5.35
C ASN A 271 -21.34 -7.90 -6.09
N ARG A 272 -22.48 -7.91 -6.78
CA ARG A 272 -22.98 -9.11 -7.43
C ARG A 272 -23.90 -8.95 -8.62
N ARG A 273 -24.23 -10.12 -9.20
CA ARG A 273 -25.10 -10.35 -10.36
C ARG A 273 -24.41 -9.75 -11.59
N ASP A 274 -23.55 -10.50 -12.26
CA ASP A 274 -22.59 -9.94 -13.23
C ASP A 274 -22.75 -10.47 -14.67
N ALA A 275 -22.31 -9.62 -15.60
CA ALA A 275 -22.00 -9.85 -17.01
C ALA A 275 -20.61 -9.26 -17.41
N ALA A 276 -19.59 -9.42 -16.56
CA ALA A 276 -18.24 -8.82 -16.58
C ALA A 276 -18.17 -7.29 -16.50
N ASN A 277 -19.10 -6.62 -15.80
CA ASN A 277 -19.21 -5.16 -15.77
C ASN A 277 -18.84 -4.51 -14.44
N GLU A 278 -18.62 -5.23 -13.33
CA GLU A 278 -18.20 -4.57 -12.10
C GLU A 278 -16.73 -4.18 -12.12
N ILE A 279 -16.49 -2.89 -11.91
CA ILE A 279 -15.16 -2.29 -11.88
C ILE A 279 -15.09 -1.19 -10.84
N ASN A 280 -13.88 -0.95 -10.35
CA ASN A 280 -13.55 0.23 -9.55
C ASN A 280 -14.35 0.37 -8.25
N GLN A 281 -14.66 -0.74 -7.59
CA GLN A 281 -15.27 -0.73 -6.26
C GLN A 281 -14.22 -0.30 -5.22
N THR A 282 -14.60 0.56 -4.29
CA THR A 282 -13.74 1.04 -3.21
C THR A 282 -14.40 0.78 -1.87
N VAL A 283 -13.75 0.00 -1.01
CA VAL A 283 -14.22 -0.27 0.34
C VAL A 283 -13.08 0.08 1.28
N CYS A 284 -13.16 1.24 1.94
CA CYS A 284 -12.09 1.68 2.82
C CYS A 284 -12.54 2.27 4.14
N ASP A 285 -11.73 2.14 5.19
CA ASP A 285 -11.97 2.77 6.49
C ASP A 285 -13.28 2.33 7.18
N ASN A 286 -13.77 1.12 6.88
CA ASN A 286 -14.97 0.58 7.51
C ASN A 286 -14.64 -0.34 8.69
N THR A 287 -15.53 -0.37 9.69
CA THR A 287 -15.58 -1.43 10.68
C THR A 287 -16.68 -2.40 10.31
N ILE A 288 -16.34 -3.66 10.00
CA ILE A 288 -17.25 -4.68 9.48
C ILE A 288 -17.20 -5.91 10.38
N VAL A 289 -18.32 -6.24 11.03
CA VAL A 289 -18.42 -7.30 12.03
C VAL A 289 -19.59 -8.23 11.68
N GLY A 290 -19.27 -9.47 11.34
CA GLY A 290 -20.24 -10.49 10.96
C GLY A 290 -20.78 -11.30 12.14
N ARG A 291 -21.55 -12.34 11.81
CA ARG A 291 -22.15 -13.28 12.78
C ARG A 291 -21.40 -14.61 12.90
N THR A 292 -20.41 -14.86 12.04
CA THR A 292 -19.75 -16.16 11.97
C THR A 292 -18.91 -16.39 13.21
N VAL A 293 -19.19 -17.46 13.93
CA VAL A 293 -18.45 -17.82 15.14
C VAL A 293 -17.09 -18.40 14.77
N TRP A 294 -16.02 -17.84 15.34
CA TRP A 294 -14.66 -18.39 15.29
C TRP A 294 -14.23 -18.88 16.69
N PRO A 295 -13.50 -19.99 16.81
CA PRO A 295 -13.11 -20.92 15.74
C PRO A 295 -14.29 -21.83 15.35
N ASN A 296 -14.27 -22.36 14.12
CA ASN A 296 -15.27 -23.32 13.66
C ASN A 296 -14.67 -24.35 12.68
N THR A 297 -15.28 -25.52 12.61
CA THR A 297 -14.95 -26.59 11.67
C THR A 297 -15.83 -26.45 10.42
N GLY A 298 -15.23 -26.30 9.24
CA GLY A 298 -15.96 -26.11 7.97
C GLY A 298 -15.49 -24.88 7.20
N ILE A 299 -16.15 -24.57 6.08
CA ILE A 299 -15.87 -23.39 5.25
C ILE A 299 -17.21 -22.63 5.12
N PRO A 300 -17.49 -21.69 6.04
CA PRO A 300 -18.73 -20.92 6.01
C PRO A 300 -18.82 -20.06 4.75
N GLY A 301 -20.05 -19.84 4.27
CA GLY A 301 -20.31 -19.07 3.04
C GLY A 301 -20.35 -17.55 3.25
N GLU A 302 -20.39 -17.10 4.50
CA GLU A 302 -20.40 -15.70 4.89
C GLU A 302 -19.12 -14.98 4.47
N ARG A 303 -19.23 -13.73 3.99
CA ARG A 303 -18.10 -12.94 3.49
C ARG A 303 -18.11 -11.53 4.04
N GLY A 304 -16.98 -11.06 4.56
CA GLY A 304 -16.87 -9.70 5.08
C GLY A 304 -16.94 -8.66 3.97
N ILE A 305 -15.93 -8.67 3.11
CA ILE A 305 -15.87 -7.91 1.87
C ILE A 305 -15.71 -8.92 0.75
N ASP A 306 -16.65 -8.98 -0.20
CA ASP A 306 -16.57 -9.84 -1.37
C ASP A 306 -16.74 -9.00 -2.63
N LEU A 307 -15.61 -8.65 -3.24
CA LEU A 307 -15.57 -7.82 -4.42
C LEU A 307 -15.20 -8.61 -5.66
N ARG A 308 -15.94 -8.35 -6.72
CA ARG A 308 -15.73 -8.96 -8.02
C ARG A 308 -15.30 -7.96 -9.08
N GLY A 309 -14.53 -8.46 -10.05
CA GLY A 309 -14.06 -7.67 -11.20
C GLY A 309 -12.68 -7.03 -11.01
N THR A 310 -12.47 -5.89 -11.66
CA THR A 310 -11.15 -5.28 -11.91
C THR A 310 -11.03 -3.89 -11.28
N GLY A 311 -9.81 -3.52 -10.85
CA GLY A 311 -9.52 -2.19 -10.33
C GLY A 311 -10.11 -1.92 -8.93
N ASN A 312 -10.49 -2.96 -8.21
CA ASN A 312 -11.07 -2.81 -6.88
C ASN A 312 -9.98 -2.42 -5.86
N VAL A 313 -10.37 -1.61 -4.88
CA VAL A 313 -9.49 -1.17 -3.79
C VAL A 313 -10.16 -1.46 -2.45
N VAL A 314 -9.52 -2.30 -1.63
CA VAL A 314 -9.95 -2.61 -0.26
C VAL A 314 -8.87 -2.14 0.70
N CYS A 315 -9.14 -1.06 1.45
CA CYS A 315 -8.10 -0.43 2.25
C CYS A 315 -8.49 -0.01 3.66
N TYR A 316 -7.63 -0.23 4.65
CA TYR A 316 -7.85 0.28 6.01
C TYR A 316 -9.19 -0.16 6.62
N ASN A 317 -9.69 -1.37 6.36
CA ASN A 317 -10.90 -1.86 7.02
C ASN A 317 -10.54 -2.74 8.22
N THR A 318 -11.38 -2.72 9.25
CA THR A 318 -11.41 -3.78 10.26
C THR A 318 -12.50 -4.75 9.85
N VAL A 319 -12.16 -6.03 9.67
CA VAL A 319 -13.12 -7.05 9.22
C VAL A 319 -13.04 -8.28 10.11
N GLN A 320 -14.17 -8.65 10.73
CA GLN A 320 -14.19 -9.71 11.74
C GLN A 320 -15.41 -10.62 11.65
N TYR A 321 -15.24 -11.89 12.05
CA TYR A 321 -16.33 -12.86 12.22
C TYR A 321 -17.07 -13.22 10.92
N PHE A 322 -16.31 -13.64 9.91
CA PHE A 322 -16.82 -14.14 8.63
C PHE A 322 -16.21 -15.51 8.29
N GLY A 323 -16.71 -16.16 7.23
CA GLY A 323 -16.01 -17.28 6.60
C GLY A 323 -14.67 -16.78 6.05
N ASP A 324 -14.75 -15.99 4.98
CA ASP A 324 -13.62 -15.20 4.50
C ASP A 324 -13.83 -13.73 4.85
N CYS A 325 -12.78 -13.08 5.37
CA CYS A 325 -12.89 -11.69 5.75
C CYS A 325 -12.83 -10.76 4.54
N VAL A 326 -11.88 -10.95 3.63
CA VAL A 326 -11.76 -10.16 2.40
C VAL A 326 -11.54 -11.10 1.22
N SER A 327 -12.39 -11.00 0.19
CA SER A 327 -12.30 -11.76 -1.05
C SER A 327 -12.34 -10.80 -2.25
N LEU A 328 -11.35 -10.88 -3.14
CA LEU A 328 -11.31 -10.18 -4.42
C LEU A 328 -11.12 -11.20 -5.54
N GLN A 329 -12.17 -11.46 -6.33
CA GLN A 329 -12.17 -12.54 -7.30
C GLN A 329 -12.94 -12.16 -8.57
N PRO A 330 -12.70 -12.76 -9.74
CA PRO A 330 -13.63 -12.64 -10.86
C PRO A 330 -14.98 -13.33 -10.55
N PHE A 331 -16.05 -12.92 -11.25
CA PHE A 331 -17.32 -13.68 -11.32
C PHE A 331 -17.20 -14.81 -12.36
N THR A 332 -17.10 -14.40 -13.63
CA THR A 332 -16.79 -15.24 -14.79
C THR A 332 -15.73 -14.51 -15.61
N GLY A 333 -14.75 -15.24 -16.15
CA GLY A 333 -13.67 -14.61 -16.91
C GLY A 333 -12.48 -14.21 -16.04
N ARG A 334 -11.91 -13.04 -16.30
CA ARG A 334 -10.57 -12.62 -15.86
C ARG A 334 -10.66 -11.29 -15.11
N SER A 335 -9.79 -11.09 -14.12
CA SER A 335 -9.70 -9.85 -13.33
C SER A 335 -8.26 -9.42 -13.16
N TRP A 336 -8.05 -8.10 -13.07
CA TRP A 336 -6.74 -7.50 -12.99
C TRP A 336 -6.69 -6.31 -12.01
N GLY A 337 -5.48 -5.91 -11.61
CA GLY A 337 -5.24 -4.57 -11.06
C GLY A 337 -5.96 -4.29 -9.74
N ASN A 338 -6.15 -5.30 -8.90
CA ASN A 338 -6.86 -5.18 -7.62
C ASN A 338 -5.89 -4.90 -6.46
N ASP A 339 -6.28 -4.06 -5.51
CA ASP A 339 -5.45 -3.68 -4.35
C ASP A 339 -6.12 -4.01 -3.01
N VAL A 340 -5.36 -4.61 -2.10
CA VAL A 340 -5.78 -4.91 -0.73
C VAL A 340 -4.69 -4.47 0.25
N TYR A 341 -4.92 -3.41 1.04
CA TYR A 341 -3.88 -2.90 1.92
C TYR A 341 -4.33 -2.21 3.20
N GLY A 342 -3.49 -2.23 4.24
CA GLY A 342 -3.81 -1.56 5.50
C GLY A 342 -4.99 -2.19 6.25
N ASN A 343 -5.53 -3.33 5.83
CA ASN A 343 -6.68 -3.93 6.49
C ASN A 343 -6.25 -4.69 7.76
N ASP A 344 -7.15 -4.76 8.73
CA ASP A 344 -7.04 -5.55 9.96
C ASP A 344 -8.14 -6.61 9.99
N ALA A 345 -7.81 -7.80 9.48
CA ALA A 345 -8.73 -8.93 9.41
C ALA A 345 -8.49 -9.87 10.60
N SER A 346 -9.57 -10.29 11.29
CA SER A 346 -9.43 -11.29 12.34
C SER A 346 -10.66 -12.14 12.58
N PHE A 347 -10.46 -13.30 13.22
CA PHE A 347 -11.55 -14.23 13.52
C PHE A 347 -12.26 -14.73 12.25
N CYS A 348 -11.48 -14.99 11.20
CA CYS A 348 -11.96 -15.49 9.91
C CYS A 348 -11.92 -17.03 9.96
N VAL A 349 -13.04 -17.70 9.70
CA VAL A 349 -13.11 -19.17 9.84
C VAL A 349 -12.30 -19.90 8.75
N ASP A 350 -12.18 -19.30 7.57
CA ASP A 350 -11.36 -19.80 6.47
C ASP A 350 -10.26 -18.77 6.12
N ASP A 351 -10.39 -18.00 5.04
CA ASP A 351 -9.30 -17.13 4.57
C ASP A 351 -9.39 -15.71 5.18
N GLY A 352 -8.26 -15.17 5.64
CA GLY A 352 -8.18 -13.78 6.07
C GLY A 352 -8.34 -12.82 4.89
N ILE A 353 -7.53 -13.04 3.85
CA ILE A 353 -7.61 -12.34 2.57
C ILE A 353 -7.53 -13.39 1.46
N GLU A 354 -8.37 -13.28 0.45
CA GLU A 354 -8.45 -14.17 -0.69
C GLU A 354 -8.39 -13.34 -1.98
N ILE A 355 -7.38 -13.61 -2.82
CA ILE A 355 -7.24 -13.00 -4.14
C ILE A 355 -7.30 -14.04 -5.27
N ASP A 356 -8.08 -15.08 -5.03
CA ASP A 356 -8.21 -16.25 -5.87
C ASP A 356 -8.69 -15.90 -7.30
N TYR A 357 -8.25 -16.69 -8.28
CA TYR A 357 -8.63 -16.63 -9.70
C TYR A 357 -8.28 -15.35 -10.46
N ASN A 358 -7.58 -14.40 -9.84
CA ASN A 358 -7.12 -13.21 -10.56
C ASN A 358 -6.06 -13.55 -11.60
N GLU A 359 -6.04 -12.78 -12.69
CA GLU A 359 -5.12 -13.02 -13.79
C GLU A 359 -3.77 -12.35 -13.56
N ALA A 360 -3.73 -11.04 -13.30
CA ALA A 360 -2.48 -10.32 -13.11
C ALA A 360 -2.64 -8.99 -12.36
N ASN A 361 -1.51 -8.48 -11.86
CA ASN A 361 -1.34 -7.18 -11.21
C ASN A 361 -2.22 -6.98 -9.97
N VAL A 362 -2.45 -8.04 -9.19
CA VAL A 362 -3.12 -7.96 -7.89
C VAL A 362 -2.10 -7.78 -6.79
N ARG A 363 -2.34 -6.84 -5.88
CA ARG A 363 -1.36 -6.39 -4.88
C ARG A 363 -1.97 -6.41 -3.49
N VAL A 364 -1.34 -7.14 -2.57
CA VAL A 364 -1.77 -7.34 -1.19
C VAL A 364 -0.64 -6.92 -0.26
N TRP A 365 -0.76 -5.77 0.39
CA TRP A 365 0.33 -5.28 1.24
C TRP A 365 -0.06 -4.55 2.51
N ASN A 366 0.84 -4.55 3.49
CA ASN A 366 0.62 -3.88 4.77
C ASN A 366 -0.74 -4.26 5.40
N ASN A 367 -1.16 -5.52 5.30
CA ASN A 367 -2.33 -6.01 6.03
C ASN A 367 -1.91 -6.74 7.30
N ARG A 368 -2.83 -6.79 8.27
CA ARG A 368 -2.72 -7.60 9.47
C ARG A 368 -3.84 -8.63 9.47
N VAL A 369 -3.46 -9.91 9.55
CA VAL A 369 -4.39 -11.03 9.66
C VAL A 369 -4.09 -11.79 10.94
N THR A 370 -5.09 -11.91 11.81
CA THR A 370 -4.95 -12.60 13.10
C THR A 370 -6.09 -13.59 13.32
N ASN A 371 -5.83 -14.78 13.86
CA ASN A 371 -6.88 -15.76 14.18
C ASN A 371 -7.69 -16.15 12.93
N ALA A 372 -7.03 -16.70 11.91
CA ALA A 372 -7.66 -17.15 10.65
C ALA A 372 -7.18 -18.55 10.26
N ARG A 373 -7.90 -19.26 9.37
CA ARG A 373 -7.38 -20.55 8.88
C ARG A 373 -6.17 -20.34 7.97
N MET A 374 -6.33 -19.45 7.00
CA MET A 374 -5.27 -19.00 6.09
C MET A 374 -5.03 -17.50 6.25
N GLY A 375 -3.79 -17.06 6.03
CA GLY A 375 -3.48 -15.63 6.02
C GLY A 375 -3.94 -14.97 4.73
N VAL A 376 -3.20 -15.17 3.64
CA VAL A 376 -3.55 -14.72 2.29
C VAL A 376 -3.66 -15.92 1.35
N SER A 377 -4.77 -16.04 0.63
CA SER A 377 -4.97 -17.06 -0.41
C SER A 377 -4.66 -16.53 -1.80
N VAL A 378 -3.93 -17.34 -2.56
CA VAL A 378 -3.56 -17.09 -3.97
C VAL A 378 -4.06 -18.24 -4.86
N GLN A 379 -5.22 -18.81 -4.57
CA GLN A 379 -5.64 -20.13 -5.05
C GLN A 379 -6.67 -20.08 -6.20
N PRO A 380 -6.28 -20.37 -7.45
CA PRO A 380 -5.00 -20.05 -8.03
C PRO A 380 -4.99 -18.62 -8.58
N ILE A 381 -3.84 -17.96 -8.53
CA ILE A 381 -3.51 -16.94 -9.54
C ILE A 381 -3.31 -17.64 -10.89
N ALA A 382 -3.90 -17.05 -11.94
CA ALA A 382 -3.99 -17.64 -13.27
C ALA A 382 -2.85 -17.25 -14.21
N GLY A 383 -1.73 -16.70 -13.74
CA GLY A 383 -0.61 -16.32 -14.62
C GLY A 383 0.31 -15.24 -14.04
N GLY A 384 -0.26 -14.30 -13.29
CA GLY A 384 0.47 -13.31 -12.54
C GLY A 384 0.87 -12.04 -13.32
N PRO A 385 1.53 -11.10 -12.63
CA PRO A 385 1.99 -11.23 -11.24
C PRO A 385 0.87 -10.95 -10.21
N ALA A 386 0.82 -11.75 -9.14
CA ALA A 386 0.27 -11.30 -7.87
C ALA A 386 1.41 -10.94 -6.91
N TYR A 387 1.27 -9.86 -6.16
CA TYR A 387 2.29 -9.37 -5.23
C TYR A 387 1.73 -9.41 -3.81
N ILE A 388 2.36 -10.17 -2.92
CA ILE A 388 1.95 -10.33 -1.54
C ILE A 388 3.12 -9.94 -0.65
N PHE A 389 3.05 -8.77 -0.03
CA PHE A 389 4.22 -8.26 0.68
C PHE A 389 3.91 -7.41 1.90
N ARG A 390 4.80 -7.41 2.91
CA ARG A 390 4.64 -6.61 4.15
C ARG A 390 3.38 -6.91 4.95
N ASN A 391 2.86 -8.12 4.83
CA ASN A 391 1.71 -8.56 5.63
C ASN A 391 2.17 -9.21 6.93
N GLN A 392 1.47 -8.91 8.02
CA GLN A 392 1.60 -9.57 9.31
C GLN A 392 0.54 -10.65 9.45
N LEU A 393 0.96 -11.89 9.70
CA LEU A 393 0.09 -13.07 9.69
C LEU A 393 0.31 -13.83 11.00
N PHE A 394 -0.61 -13.70 11.96
CA PHE A 394 -0.42 -14.20 13.32
C PHE A 394 -1.51 -15.17 13.75
N ASN A 395 -1.13 -16.26 14.42
CA ASN A 395 -2.05 -17.29 14.91
C ASN A 395 -2.94 -17.87 13.79
N ILE A 396 -2.29 -18.26 12.69
CA ILE A 396 -2.91 -18.85 11.51
C ILE A 396 -2.99 -20.38 11.68
N GLN A 397 -4.12 -21.01 11.34
CA GLN A 397 -4.31 -22.46 11.51
C GLN A 397 -3.39 -23.27 10.58
N SER A 398 -3.43 -23.00 9.28
CA SER A 398 -2.80 -23.83 8.25
C SER A 398 -1.59 -23.13 7.61
N GLU A 399 -1.81 -22.23 6.67
CA GLU A 399 -0.73 -21.58 5.91
C GLU A 399 -0.83 -20.05 5.99
N PRO A 400 0.27 -19.34 6.32
CA PRO A 400 0.31 -17.90 6.20
C PRO A 400 -0.05 -17.44 4.78
N ILE A 401 0.47 -18.11 3.74
CA ILE A 401 0.14 -17.84 2.34
C ILE A 401 -0.29 -19.16 1.67
N LYS A 402 -1.57 -19.32 1.34
CA LYS A 402 -2.15 -20.56 0.80
C LYS A 402 -1.88 -20.66 -0.71
N MET A 403 -0.93 -21.53 -1.09
CA MET A 403 -0.47 -21.72 -2.47
C MET A 403 -1.10 -22.95 -3.14
N HIS A 404 -2.43 -23.00 -3.15
CA HIS A 404 -3.18 -24.19 -3.56
C HIS A 404 -3.58 -24.16 -5.04
N ASN A 405 -4.18 -25.25 -5.52
CA ASN A 405 -4.77 -25.36 -6.86
C ASN A 405 -3.82 -25.11 -8.04
N GLN A 406 -2.54 -25.48 -7.90
CA GLN A 406 -1.55 -25.33 -8.97
C GLN A 406 -1.37 -23.86 -9.39
N THR A 407 -1.41 -22.96 -8.41
CA THR A 407 -1.24 -21.52 -8.62
C THR A 407 0.11 -21.18 -9.26
N THR A 408 0.12 -20.12 -10.07
CA THR A 408 1.30 -19.65 -10.77
C THR A 408 1.37 -18.12 -10.82
N GLY A 409 2.59 -17.60 -10.86
CA GLY A 409 2.85 -16.21 -11.21
C GLY A 409 2.66 -15.25 -10.03
N PHE A 410 3.38 -15.47 -8.94
CA PHE A 410 3.21 -14.65 -7.75
C PHE A 410 4.54 -14.40 -7.02
N ILE A 411 4.60 -13.29 -6.31
CA ILE A 411 5.76 -12.84 -5.55
C ILE A 411 5.33 -12.65 -4.10
N VAL A 412 5.98 -13.38 -3.19
CA VAL A 412 5.79 -13.27 -1.75
C VAL A 412 7.04 -12.65 -1.16
N ALA A 413 6.94 -11.42 -0.69
CA ALA A 413 8.12 -10.67 -0.24
C ALA A 413 7.90 -9.98 1.10
N GLN A 414 8.90 -9.98 1.99
CA GLN A 414 8.80 -9.17 3.22
C GLN A 414 7.53 -9.43 4.03
N ASN A 415 7.02 -10.66 4.14
CA ASN A 415 5.91 -10.96 5.04
C ASN A 415 6.42 -11.53 6.36
N THR A 416 5.65 -11.42 7.44
CA THR A 416 5.96 -12.06 8.72
C THR A 416 4.80 -12.96 9.13
N GLY A 417 5.02 -14.28 9.12
CA GLY A 417 4.08 -15.29 9.59
C GLY A 417 4.56 -15.98 10.87
N VAL A 418 3.71 -16.01 11.90
CA VAL A 418 4.00 -16.72 13.16
C VAL A 418 2.79 -17.54 13.57
N LYS A 419 2.97 -18.86 13.72
CA LYS A 419 1.87 -19.79 14.02
C LYS A 419 2.30 -21.04 14.78
N THR A 420 1.32 -21.72 15.36
CA THR A 420 1.49 -23.10 15.86
C THR A 420 1.54 -24.08 14.68
N GLY A 421 2.25 -25.21 14.85
CA GLY A 421 2.48 -26.20 13.79
C GLY A 421 3.67 -25.85 12.90
N ASN A 422 3.68 -26.32 11.65
CA ASN A 422 4.71 -25.92 10.69
C ASN A 422 4.66 -24.41 10.43
N GLY A 423 5.82 -23.75 10.37
CA GLY A 423 5.92 -22.30 10.13
C GLY A 423 5.37 -21.92 8.76
N TYR A 424 5.72 -22.70 7.74
CA TYR A 424 5.11 -22.63 6.42
C TYR A 424 5.15 -23.98 5.68
N GLY A 425 4.52 -24.08 4.50
CA GLY A 425 4.47 -25.28 3.69
C GLY A 425 3.53 -25.16 2.50
N ASP A 426 3.42 -26.23 1.72
CA ASP A 426 2.56 -26.29 0.53
C ASP A 426 1.31 -27.17 0.69
N ALA A 427 1.17 -27.86 1.84
CA ALA A 427 0.10 -28.83 2.09
C ALA A 427 -0.08 -29.86 0.94
N GLY A 428 0.98 -30.18 0.20
CA GLY A 428 0.93 -31.07 -0.96
C GLY A 428 0.39 -30.46 -2.26
N SER A 429 0.10 -29.15 -2.28
CA SER A 429 -0.33 -28.44 -3.46
C SER A 429 0.86 -27.96 -4.30
N MET A 430 0.78 -28.16 -5.62
CA MET A 430 1.78 -27.65 -6.55
C MET A 430 1.69 -26.12 -6.65
N TRP A 431 2.82 -25.47 -6.88
CA TRP A 431 2.94 -24.03 -7.15
C TRP A 431 4.13 -23.75 -8.08
N ARG A 432 4.04 -22.69 -8.90
CA ARG A 432 4.96 -22.42 -10.02
C ARG A 432 5.16 -20.93 -10.29
N ASN A 433 6.17 -20.58 -11.07
CA ASN A 433 6.55 -19.21 -11.44
C ASN A 433 6.44 -18.25 -10.26
N ALA A 434 7.17 -18.57 -9.19
CA ALA A 434 7.00 -17.92 -7.91
C ALA A 434 8.33 -17.45 -7.34
N THR A 435 8.29 -16.30 -6.69
CA THR A 435 9.43 -15.72 -5.97
C THR A 435 9.07 -15.55 -4.51
N LEU A 436 9.88 -16.10 -3.60
CA LEU A 436 9.72 -15.95 -2.16
C LEU A 436 11.03 -15.41 -1.58
N ARG A 437 11.03 -14.13 -1.18
CA ARG A 437 12.23 -13.44 -0.67
C ARG A 437 11.96 -12.57 0.56
N ASN A 438 12.95 -12.45 1.44
CA ASN A 438 12.91 -11.58 2.61
C ASN A 438 11.71 -11.83 3.54
N ASN A 439 11.13 -13.03 3.61
CA ASN A 439 10.03 -13.32 4.52
C ASN A 439 10.52 -13.86 5.86
N VAL A 440 9.80 -13.59 6.95
CA VAL A 440 9.95 -14.24 8.25
C VAL A 440 8.85 -15.27 8.43
N PHE A 441 9.20 -16.53 8.69
CA PHE A 441 8.24 -17.55 9.08
C PHE A 441 8.68 -18.33 10.32
N LEU A 442 7.84 -18.32 11.34
CA LEU A 442 8.07 -18.98 12.63
C LEU A 442 6.96 -20.01 12.93
N GLY A 443 7.38 -21.24 13.22
CA GLY A 443 6.49 -22.35 13.61
C GLY A 443 6.80 -22.94 14.98
N THR A 444 6.06 -23.97 15.39
CA THR A 444 6.40 -24.81 16.54
C THR A 444 6.82 -26.23 16.14
N GLU A 445 6.66 -26.60 14.86
CA GLU A 445 7.04 -27.90 14.29
C GLU A 445 8.18 -27.74 13.26
N TYR A 446 8.03 -28.12 11.99
CA TYR A 446 9.03 -27.75 11.00
C TYR A 446 9.04 -26.22 10.82
N ALA A 447 10.21 -25.62 10.60
CA ALA A 447 10.30 -24.23 10.18
C ALA A 447 9.57 -24.05 8.83
N PHE A 448 9.77 -24.99 7.91
CA PHE A 448 8.85 -25.23 6.80
C PHE A 448 8.74 -26.72 6.43
N GLU A 449 7.60 -27.09 5.83
CA GLU A 449 7.38 -28.38 5.17
C GLU A 449 6.83 -28.19 3.75
N PHE A 450 7.72 -28.27 2.76
CA PHE A 450 7.40 -28.36 1.35
C PHE A 450 7.55 -29.80 0.85
N THR A 451 6.47 -30.33 0.31
CA THR A 451 6.36 -31.74 -0.09
C THR A 451 6.35 -31.92 -1.60
N THR A 452 5.96 -30.90 -2.36
CA THR A 452 5.87 -30.98 -3.81
C THR A 452 7.22 -30.74 -4.48
N VAL A 453 7.53 -31.57 -5.46
CA VAL A 453 8.71 -31.42 -6.33
C VAL A 453 8.30 -30.57 -7.53
N PRO A 454 9.12 -29.60 -7.98
CA PRO A 454 8.83 -28.84 -9.19
C PRO A 454 8.68 -29.77 -10.40
N ASP A 455 7.64 -29.57 -11.20
CA ASP A 455 7.38 -30.30 -12.44
C ASP A 455 7.59 -29.43 -13.69
N GLU A 456 7.32 -28.13 -13.59
CA GLU A 456 7.65 -27.09 -14.57
C GLU A 456 7.70 -25.71 -13.87
N GLY A 457 8.05 -24.67 -14.63
CA GLY A 457 8.15 -23.30 -14.12
C GLY A 457 9.32 -23.10 -13.16
N PHE A 458 9.56 -21.86 -12.76
CA PHE A 458 10.63 -21.55 -11.80
C PHE A 458 10.09 -21.40 -10.38
N ARG A 459 10.95 -21.67 -9.40
CA ARG A 459 10.74 -21.37 -7.98
C ARG A 459 12.00 -20.67 -7.47
N ASP A 460 11.92 -19.36 -7.29
CA ASP A 460 12.97 -18.57 -6.64
C ASP A 460 12.64 -18.50 -5.15
N PHE A 461 13.46 -19.14 -4.31
CA PHE A 461 13.20 -19.35 -2.89
C PHE A 461 14.50 -19.11 -2.12
N ASP A 462 14.72 -17.86 -1.70
CA ASP A 462 15.99 -17.42 -1.13
C ASP A 462 15.81 -16.18 -0.23
N TYR A 463 16.81 -15.85 0.59
CA TYR A 463 16.80 -14.70 1.51
C TYR A 463 15.67 -14.69 2.54
N ASN A 464 15.05 -15.83 2.88
CA ASN A 464 14.02 -15.85 3.91
C ASN A 464 14.62 -16.19 5.28
N ALA A 465 13.96 -15.73 6.35
CA ALA A 465 14.28 -16.05 7.73
C ALA A 465 13.30 -17.08 8.28
N TRP A 466 13.87 -18.18 8.78
CA TRP A 466 13.12 -19.34 9.23
C TRP A 466 13.39 -19.65 10.69
N GLY A 467 12.34 -19.98 11.44
CA GLY A 467 12.50 -20.38 12.83
C GLY A 467 11.44 -21.34 13.30
N THR A 468 11.78 -22.09 14.34
CA THR A 468 10.84 -22.99 15.00
C THR A 468 11.16 -23.18 16.48
N ALA A 469 10.12 -23.40 17.29
CA ALA A 469 10.27 -23.84 18.68
C ALA A 469 10.66 -25.33 18.82
N ARG A 470 10.69 -26.08 17.71
CA ARG A 470 11.14 -27.47 17.68
C ARG A 470 12.61 -27.57 18.08
N THR A 471 12.90 -28.37 19.10
CA THR A 471 14.21 -28.44 19.75
C THR A 471 15.18 -29.46 19.14
N ALA A 472 14.70 -30.34 18.26
CA ALA A 472 15.50 -31.40 17.66
C ALA A 472 15.26 -31.50 16.14
N PRO A 473 16.33 -31.64 15.35
CA PRO A 473 16.23 -31.91 13.92
C PRO A 473 15.41 -33.17 13.59
N PRO A 474 14.92 -33.31 12.35
CA PRO A 474 15.03 -32.34 11.26
C PRO A 474 14.13 -31.12 11.46
N LEU A 475 14.64 -29.92 11.15
CA LEU A 475 13.89 -28.66 11.29
C LEU A 475 13.21 -28.24 9.98
N PHE A 476 13.66 -28.77 8.85
CA PHE A 476 13.19 -28.41 7.51
C PHE A 476 12.79 -29.64 6.71
N LYS A 477 11.88 -29.45 5.75
CA LYS A 477 11.57 -30.45 4.74
C LYS A 477 11.29 -29.78 3.40
N TRP A 478 12.10 -30.10 2.40
CA TRP A 478 12.03 -29.54 1.04
C TRP A 478 11.91 -30.67 0.03
N ASN A 479 10.99 -30.57 -0.95
CA ASN A 479 10.74 -31.63 -1.94
C ASN A 479 10.54 -33.01 -1.30
N ASN A 480 9.87 -33.03 -0.13
CA ASN A 480 9.65 -34.22 0.70
C ASN A 480 10.92 -34.87 1.31
N VAL A 481 12.09 -34.23 1.20
CA VAL A 481 13.36 -34.63 1.84
C VAL A 481 13.59 -33.80 3.10
N ARG A 482 14.09 -34.43 4.17
CA ARG A 482 14.29 -33.80 5.49
C ARG A 482 15.70 -33.26 5.64
N TYR A 483 15.82 -32.09 6.26
CA TYR A 483 17.09 -31.40 6.51
C TYR A 483 17.14 -30.89 7.94
N ASP A 484 18.34 -30.88 8.52
CA ASP A 484 18.52 -30.55 9.93
C ASP A 484 18.53 -29.03 10.15
N THR A 485 19.19 -28.28 9.28
CA THR A 485 19.31 -26.82 9.34
C THR A 485 19.06 -26.18 7.97
N VAL A 486 18.92 -24.85 7.92
CA VAL A 486 18.79 -24.10 6.66
C VAL A 486 20.02 -24.28 5.76
N GLY A 487 21.22 -24.37 6.36
CA GLY A 487 22.47 -24.56 5.62
C GLY A 487 22.67 -25.96 5.04
N ASP A 488 21.80 -26.92 5.36
CA ASP A 488 21.83 -28.27 4.79
C ASP A 488 20.97 -28.40 3.52
N LEU A 489 20.21 -27.35 3.16
CA LEU A 489 19.34 -27.35 1.99
C LEU A 489 20.15 -27.47 0.68
N PRO A 490 19.55 -28.00 -0.40
CA PRO A 490 20.22 -28.09 -1.70
C PRO A 490 20.58 -26.70 -2.24
N ALA A 491 21.69 -26.62 -2.98
CA ALA A 491 22.10 -25.38 -3.65
C ALA A 491 20.96 -24.79 -4.50
N GLY A 492 20.79 -23.48 -4.44
CA GLY A 492 19.70 -22.73 -5.06
C GLY A 492 18.41 -22.67 -4.23
N VAL A 493 18.42 -23.21 -3.01
CA VAL A 493 17.29 -23.13 -2.06
C VAL A 493 17.79 -22.55 -0.76
N GLU A 494 17.40 -21.31 -0.46
CA GLU A 494 17.86 -20.57 0.72
C GLU A 494 19.39 -20.48 0.83
N ASP A 495 20.10 -20.27 -0.29
CA ASP A 495 21.55 -20.05 -0.29
C ASP A 495 21.95 -18.86 0.61
N ASN A 496 21.05 -17.88 0.76
CA ASN A 496 21.17 -16.69 1.60
C ASN A 496 20.13 -16.67 2.73
N GLY A 497 19.42 -17.79 2.96
CA GLY A 497 18.43 -17.89 4.02
C GLY A 497 19.07 -17.95 5.40
N ILE A 498 18.36 -17.44 6.41
CA ILE A 498 18.86 -17.36 7.78
C ILE A 498 17.95 -18.10 8.77
N ALA A 499 18.56 -18.60 9.85
CA ALA A 499 17.83 -19.17 10.97
C ALA A 499 17.63 -18.11 12.06
N ILE A 500 16.39 -17.98 12.56
CA ILE A 500 16.02 -17.05 13.64
C ILE A 500 15.15 -17.75 14.69
N GLY A 501 14.97 -17.11 15.85
CA GLY A 501 14.10 -17.57 16.93
C GLY A 501 12.93 -16.64 17.21
N PHE A 502 12.02 -17.05 18.10
CA PHE A 502 10.91 -16.20 18.54
C PHE A 502 11.37 -14.92 19.26
N ALA A 503 12.56 -14.94 19.88
CA ALA A 503 13.14 -13.80 20.58
C ALA A 503 13.74 -12.73 19.63
N ASP A 504 13.85 -13.03 18.34
CA ASP A 504 14.21 -12.04 17.32
C ASP A 504 13.11 -10.99 17.14
N LEU A 505 11.87 -11.32 17.49
CA LEU A 505 10.71 -10.41 17.45
C LEU A 505 10.35 -9.92 18.85
N VAL A 506 9.80 -8.70 18.96
CA VAL A 506 9.48 -8.04 20.24
C VAL A 506 8.54 -8.88 21.12
N ASN A 507 7.47 -9.43 20.53
CA ASN A 507 6.57 -10.36 21.20
C ASN A 507 5.84 -11.25 20.19
N ALA A 508 6.41 -12.42 19.92
CA ALA A 508 5.83 -13.45 19.07
C ALA A 508 5.16 -14.58 19.89
N THR A 509 4.64 -14.28 21.09
CA THR A 509 4.08 -15.30 21.99
C THR A 509 2.78 -15.89 21.43
N LEU A 510 2.84 -17.15 20.99
CA LEU A 510 1.68 -17.87 20.48
C LEU A 510 0.74 -18.32 21.61
N PRO A 511 -0.58 -18.37 21.37
CA PRO A 511 -1.50 -19.05 22.27
C PRO A 511 -1.23 -20.57 22.27
N SER A 512 -1.87 -21.31 23.19
CA SER A 512 -1.65 -22.75 23.34
C SER A 512 -2.01 -23.57 22.11
N ASN A 513 -2.90 -23.04 21.25
CA ASN A 513 -3.31 -23.65 19.99
C ASN A 513 -3.95 -22.58 19.09
N TRP A 514 -4.02 -22.83 17.78
CA TRP A 514 -4.58 -21.89 16.79
C TRP A 514 -6.02 -21.47 17.10
N ASN A 515 -6.80 -22.37 17.72
CA ASN A 515 -8.22 -22.16 18.04
C ASN A 515 -8.44 -21.38 19.34
N VAL A 516 -7.37 -20.88 19.94
CA VAL A 516 -7.41 -19.94 21.07
C VAL A 516 -7.03 -18.57 20.52
N ALA A 517 -7.82 -17.55 20.83
CA ALA A 517 -7.55 -16.20 20.36
C ALA A 517 -6.16 -15.74 20.81
N ALA A 518 -5.40 -15.14 19.88
CA ALA A 518 -4.14 -14.48 20.19
C ALA A 518 -4.31 -13.41 21.27
N GLY A 519 -3.37 -13.36 22.21
CA GLY A 519 -3.21 -12.22 23.11
C GLY A 519 -2.53 -11.03 22.41
N THR A 520 -1.99 -10.10 23.19
CA THR A 520 -1.14 -9.03 22.65
C THR A 520 0.13 -9.63 22.04
N TYR A 521 0.48 -9.19 20.84
CA TYR A 521 1.69 -9.55 20.12
C TYR A 521 2.31 -8.31 19.47
N ASP A 522 3.58 -8.41 19.08
CA ASP A 522 4.34 -7.37 18.39
C ASP A 522 5.43 -8.04 17.54
N LEU A 523 5.26 -7.99 16.22
CA LEU A 523 6.13 -8.69 15.27
C LEU A 523 7.28 -7.81 14.77
N ARG A 524 7.53 -6.65 15.38
CA ARG A 524 8.71 -5.84 15.06
C ARG A 524 9.98 -6.62 15.43
N PRO A 525 11.07 -6.49 14.64
CA PRO A 525 12.38 -6.97 15.04
C PRO A 525 12.83 -6.33 16.36
N THR A 526 13.55 -7.09 17.18
CA THR A 526 14.29 -6.54 18.32
C THR A 526 15.61 -5.92 17.84
N SER A 527 16.25 -5.08 18.67
CA SER A 527 17.53 -4.43 18.33
C SER A 527 18.70 -5.39 18.09
N MET A 528 18.56 -6.65 18.46
CA MET A 528 19.58 -7.69 18.29
C MET A 528 19.18 -8.71 17.21
N SER A 529 18.08 -8.46 16.50
CA SER A 529 17.56 -9.43 15.56
C SER A 529 18.48 -9.61 14.36
N ALA A 530 18.67 -10.86 13.94
CA ALA A 530 19.46 -11.19 12.76
C ALA A 530 18.77 -10.79 11.43
N VAL A 531 17.51 -10.38 11.47
CA VAL A 531 16.76 -9.96 10.28
C VAL A 531 17.08 -8.53 9.83
N ILE A 532 17.71 -7.74 10.71
CA ILE A 532 18.03 -6.33 10.45
C ILE A 532 19.12 -6.23 9.39
N ASP A 533 18.91 -5.42 8.36
CA ASP A 533 19.82 -5.18 7.24
C ASP A 533 20.28 -6.49 6.53
N ALA A 534 19.47 -7.55 6.60
CA ALA A 534 19.83 -8.88 6.10
C ALA A 534 19.13 -9.27 4.78
N GLY A 535 18.11 -8.50 4.37
CA GLY A 535 17.35 -8.77 3.16
C GLY A 535 18.03 -8.26 1.89
N THR A 536 17.53 -8.71 0.75
CA THR A 536 17.94 -8.21 -0.56
C THR A 536 17.05 -7.07 -1.04
N SER A 537 17.56 -6.20 -1.91
CA SER A 537 16.74 -5.18 -2.54
C SER A 537 15.78 -5.80 -3.57
N LEU A 538 14.51 -5.44 -3.47
CA LEU A 538 13.40 -5.88 -4.29
C LEU A 538 12.83 -4.66 -5.02
N ARG A 539 12.99 -4.63 -6.34
CA ARG A 539 12.60 -3.48 -7.18
C ARG A 539 11.16 -3.07 -6.94
N ASN A 540 10.97 -1.79 -6.63
CA ASN A 540 9.69 -1.13 -6.35
C ASN A 540 8.85 -1.71 -5.19
N LEU A 541 9.18 -2.91 -4.66
CA LEU A 541 8.55 -3.48 -3.47
C LEU A 541 9.14 -2.89 -2.18
N ASN A 542 10.40 -2.44 -2.20
CA ASN A 542 10.99 -1.78 -1.04
C ASN A 542 10.58 -0.30 -0.89
N ASP A 543 10.10 0.33 -1.97
CA ASP A 543 9.79 1.76 -2.01
C ASP A 543 8.79 2.17 -0.90
N GLY A 544 8.91 3.42 -0.45
CA GLY A 544 8.07 3.99 0.60
C GLY A 544 8.31 3.43 2.00
N THR A 545 9.35 2.62 2.21
CA THR A 545 9.84 2.24 3.54
C THR A 545 11.08 3.05 3.88
N ALA A 546 11.14 3.56 5.11
CA ALA A 546 12.34 4.19 5.64
C ALA A 546 13.32 3.07 6.00
N LEU A 547 14.41 2.94 5.25
CA LEU A 547 15.41 1.89 5.43
C LEU A 547 16.64 2.47 6.13
N ASN A 548 17.22 1.72 7.07
CA ASN A 548 18.48 2.08 7.70
C ASN A 548 19.70 1.32 7.14
N GLY A 549 19.58 0.84 5.90
CA GLY A 549 20.60 0.08 5.19
C GLY A 549 19.97 -0.80 4.11
N ALA A 550 20.27 -2.11 4.16
CA ALA A 550 19.56 -3.07 3.33
C ALA A 550 18.17 -3.33 3.93
N PRO A 551 17.16 -3.76 3.15
CA PRO A 551 15.84 -4.02 3.72
C PRO A 551 15.90 -5.10 4.80
N ASP A 552 15.16 -4.92 5.88
CA ASP A 552 14.99 -5.98 6.86
C ASP A 552 14.20 -7.15 6.26
N ILE A 553 14.50 -8.36 6.73
CA ILE A 553 13.71 -9.56 6.44
C ILE A 553 12.45 -9.54 7.31
N GLY A 554 11.28 -9.65 6.69
CA GLY A 554 9.98 -9.59 7.34
C GLY A 554 9.16 -8.34 6.99
N ALA A 555 8.00 -8.21 7.62
CA ALA A 555 6.99 -7.19 7.29
C ALA A 555 7.26 -5.79 7.82
N LEU A 556 8.16 -5.66 8.79
CA LEU A 556 8.37 -4.42 9.52
C LEU A 556 9.87 -4.12 9.58
N GLU A 557 10.25 -2.94 9.12
CA GLU A 557 11.61 -2.41 9.26
C GLU A 557 11.85 -1.97 10.72
N TYR A 558 13.00 -2.34 11.26
CA TYR A 558 13.45 -1.92 12.57
C TYR A 558 13.57 -0.40 12.67
N GLY A 559 13.05 0.16 13.76
CA GLY A 559 13.08 1.62 13.98
C GLY A 559 12.04 2.42 13.17
N ALA A 560 11.42 1.84 12.15
CA ALA A 560 10.35 2.48 11.41
C ALA A 560 9.03 2.54 12.23
N PRO A 561 8.16 3.54 11.98
CA PRO A 561 6.81 3.53 12.52
C PRO A 561 6.01 2.31 12.04
N LEU A 562 5.11 1.79 12.89
CA LEU A 562 4.18 0.75 12.46
C LEU A 562 3.27 1.28 11.34
N PRO A 563 2.98 0.47 10.30
CA PRO A 563 1.91 0.77 9.37
C PRO A 563 0.56 0.91 10.09
N THR A 564 -0.34 1.68 9.49
CA THR A 564 -1.72 1.77 9.97
C THR A 564 -2.52 0.55 9.48
N TYR A 565 -3.18 -0.13 10.41
CA TYR A 565 -4.07 -1.26 10.13
C TYR A 565 -5.48 -0.94 10.64
N GLY A 566 -6.50 -1.30 9.86
CA GLY A 566 -7.89 -0.95 10.15
C GLY A 566 -8.20 0.52 9.84
N PRO A 567 -9.41 1.00 10.21
CA PRO A 567 -9.88 2.32 9.84
C PRO A 567 -8.90 3.38 10.28
N ARG A 568 -8.48 4.19 9.32
CA ARG A 568 -7.87 5.47 9.66
C ARG A 568 -8.96 6.23 10.39
N THR A 569 -8.63 6.74 11.57
CA THR A 569 -9.57 7.51 12.38
C THR A 569 -9.83 8.86 11.71
N ASP A 570 -10.52 8.82 10.57
CA ASP A 570 -11.05 9.95 9.85
C ASP A 570 -12.41 10.22 10.48
N THR A 571 -12.37 10.81 11.67
CA THR A 571 -13.52 11.57 12.14
C THR A 571 -13.83 12.59 11.04
N PRO A 572 -15.09 12.94 10.74
CA PRO A 572 -15.38 14.14 9.93
C PRO A 572 -14.65 15.35 10.55
N GLY A 573 -13.45 15.67 10.04
CA GLY A 573 -12.45 16.49 10.75
C GLY A 573 -11.00 15.98 10.75
N GLY A 574 -10.66 14.82 10.18
CA GLY A 574 -9.27 14.31 10.06
C GLY A 574 -8.67 13.75 11.35
N ARG A 575 -7.37 13.38 11.31
CA ARG A 575 -6.62 12.84 12.46
C ARG A 575 -6.49 13.85 13.59
N PHE A 576 -6.54 15.15 13.27
CA PHE A 576 -6.39 16.22 14.25
C PHE A 576 -7.69 16.97 14.49
N ILE A 577 -8.19 16.93 15.72
CA ILE A 577 -9.48 17.52 16.11
C ILE A 577 -9.56 19.05 15.93
N ASP A 578 -8.43 19.71 15.69
CA ASP A 578 -8.32 21.15 15.49
C ASP A 578 -7.97 21.55 14.04
N VAL A 579 -8.14 20.63 13.09
CA VAL A 579 -8.01 20.88 11.66
C VAL A 579 -9.35 20.61 10.98
N PRO A 580 -10.17 21.64 10.73
CA PRO A 580 -11.44 21.47 10.04
C PRO A 580 -11.28 20.79 8.67
N GLY A 581 -12.20 19.89 8.32
CA GLY A 581 -12.19 19.17 7.03
C GLY A 581 -12.27 20.07 5.79
N ASP A 582 -12.76 21.30 5.94
CA ASP A 582 -12.83 22.33 4.89
C ASP A 582 -11.60 23.26 4.88
N SER A 583 -10.61 23.02 5.74
CA SER A 583 -9.36 23.77 5.71
C SER A 583 -8.61 23.55 4.40
N VAL A 584 -8.13 24.63 3.78
CA VAL A 584 -7.27 24.55 2.58
C VAL A 584 -5.95 23.81 2.82
N PHE A 585 -5.58 23.60 4.09
CA PHE A 585 -4.39 22.84 4.49
C PHE A 585 -4.71 21.41 4.94
N PHE A 586 -5.99 21.02 5.03
CA PHE A 586 -6.44 19.72 5.56
C PHE A 586 -5.66 18.55 4.95
N GLU A 587 -5.72 18.40 3.63
CA GLU A 587 -5.03 17.34 2.88
C GLU A 587 -3.52 17.33 3.13
N THR A 588 -2.89 18.52 3.19
CA THR A 588 -1.44 18.63 3.39
C THR A 588 -1.03 18.21 4.80
N ILE A 589 -1.89 18.48 5.79
CA ILE A 589 -1.67 18.15 7.19
C ILE A 589 -1.87 16.65 7.42
N GLU A 590 -2.93 16.08 6.86
CA GLU A 590 -3.20 14.64 6.91
C GLU A 590 -2.09 13.87 6.19
N TRP A 591 -1.65 14.34 5.02
CA TRP A 591 -0.50 13.76 4.32
C TRP A 591 0.76 13.79 5.19
N LEU A 592 1.09 14.92 5.83
CA LEU A 592 2.24 15.02 6.75
C LEU A 592 2.16 13.99 7.88
N ALA A 593 0.97 13.74 8.41
CA ALA A 593 0.75 12.78 9.49
C ALA A 593 0.81 11.33 9.00
N GLN A 594 0.30 11.07 7.79
CA GLN A 594 0.39 9.79 7.11
C GLN A 594 1.86 9.42 6.82
N GLN A 595 2.68 10.38 6.40
CA GLN A 595 4.11 10.19 6.17
C GLN A 595 4.94 10.14 7.47
N GLY A 596 4.32 10.27 8.65
CA GLY A 596 5.03 10.28 9.93
C GLY A 596 5.90 11.53 10.18
N ILE A 597 5.82 12.55 9.32
CA ILE A 597 6.57 13.81 9.44
C ILE A 597 6.13 14.56 10.69
N THR A 598 4.81 14.61 10.95
CA THR A 598 4.24 15.19 12.16
C THR A 598 3.59 14.13 13.05
N LYS A 599 3.65 14.34 14.36
CA LYS A 599 2.89 13.57 15.36
C LYS A 599 1.80 14.40 16.03
N GLY A 600 1.57 15.65 15.61
CA GLY A 600 0.73 16.61 16.33
C GLY A 600 1.53 17.56 17.23
N CYS A 601 0.83 18.27 18.12
CA CYS A 601 1.39 19.33 18.98
C CYS A 601 1.13 19.15 20.48
N ASN A 602 0.33 18.17 20.89
CA ASN A 602 -0.09 17.98 22.29
C ASN A 602 0.23 16.57 22.81
N PRO A 603 1.51 16.21 22.94
CA PRO A 603 1.88 14.93 23.53
C PRO A 603 1.38 14.82 24.98
N PRO A 604 1.04 13.61 25.45
CA PRO A 604 1.12 12.34 24.73
C PRO A 604 -0.06 12.07 23.80
N THR A 605 -1.17 12.80 23.95
CA THR A 605 -2.44 12.53 23.24
C THR A 605 -2.32 12.67 21.73
N ASN A 606 -1.61 13.69 21.25
CA ASN A 606 -1.26 13.87 19.84
C ASN A 606 -2.46 13.92 18.88
N ASP A 607 -3.63 14.34 19.37
CA ASP A 607 -4.88 14.52 18.60
C ASP A 607 -5.07 15.96 18.09
N ARG A 608 -4.12 16.87 18.32
CA ARG A 608 -4.12 18.25 17.77
C ARG A 608 -2.92 18.52 16.88
N TYR A 609 -3.13 19.24 15.79
CA TYR A 609 -2.08 19.74 14.92
C TYR A 609 -1.58 21.13 15.31
N CYS A 610 -2.42 21.99 15.90
CA CYS A 610 -2.14 23.41 16.15
C CYS A 610 -1.77 24.20 14.88
N PRO A 611 -2.65 24.28 13.85
CA PRO A 611 -2.32 24.83 12.53
C PRO A 611 -1.77 26.27 12.54
N GLY A 612 -2.34 27.13 13.38
CA GLY A 612 -1.93 28.54 13.51
C GLY A 612 -0.67 28.78 14.37
N ALA A 613 -0.11 27.75 15.01
CA ALA A 613 1.10 27.93 15.82
C ALA A 613 2.32 28.18 14.94
N LEU A 614 3.22 29.06 15.39
CA LEU A 614 4.46 29.34 14.69
C LEU A 614 5.43 28.16 14.80
N VAL A 615 6.19 27.90 13.74
CA VAL A 615 7.22 26.86 13.75
C VAL A 615 8.54 27.44 14.22
N THR A 616 9.11 26.83 15.25
CA THR A 616 10.48 27.15 15.70
C THR A 616 11.52 26.55 14.76
N ARG A 617 12.74 27.09 14.76
CA ARG A 617 13.85 26.55 13.97
C ARG A 617 14.19 25.10 14.34
N GLY A 618 14.08 24.73 15.62
CA GLY A 618 14.27 23.34 16.06
C GLY A 618 13.20 22.38 15.51
N GLN A 619 11.93 22.79 15.56
CA GLN A 619 10.83 22.02 14.96
C GLN A 619 10.99 21.89 13.45
N MET A 620 11.37 22.98 12.76
CA MET A 620 11.68 22.96 11.33
C MET A 620 12.77 21.95 11.00
N ALA A 621 13.86 21.89 11.79
CA ALA A 621 14.91 20.89 11.58
C ALA A 621 14.36 19.47 11.67
N THR A 622 13.53 19.18 12.69
CA THR A 622 12.90 17.85 12.83
C THR A 622 11.97 17.53 11.65
N PHE A 623 11.22 18.51 11.16
CA PHE A 623 10.35 18.29 10.02
C PHE A 623 11.14 18.01 8.73
N ILE A 624 12.21 18.76 8.44
CA ILE A 624 13.05 18.53 7.26
C ILE A 624 13.74 17.16 7.33
N VAL A 625 14.29 16.80 8.49
CA VAL A 625 14.94 15.49 8.67
C VAL A 625 13.97 14.34 8.39
N ARG A 626 12.74 14.41 8.92
CA ARG A 626 11.73 13.37 8.66
C ARG A 626 11.22 13.39 7.23
N ALA A 627 11.09 14.57 6.62
CA ALA A 627 10.57 14.72 5.27
C ALA A 627 11.55 14.22 4.19
N PHE A 628 12.86 14.32 4.44
CA PHE A 628 13.91 13.96 3.48
C PHE A 628 14.82 12.82 3.95
N ASP A 629 14.40 12.12 5.00
CA ASP A 629 15.09 10.98 5.61
C ASP A 629 16.60 11.24 5.84
N LEU A 630 16.91 12.39 6.44
CA LEU A 630 18.30 12.78 6.67
C LEU A 630 18.88 11.99 7.85
N ARG A 631 20.09 11.46 7.68
CA ARG A 631 20.81 10.74 8.73
C ARG A 631 21.00 11.62 9.97
N ALA A 632 20.70 11.05 11.14
CA ALA A 632 20.91 11.73 12.42
C ALA A 632 22.38 12.12 12.61
N GLY A 633 22.63 13.38 12.98
CA GLY A 633 23.98 13.88 13.24
C GLY A 633 24.51 13.40 14.59
N ALA A 634 25.82 13.18 14.68
CA ALA A 634 26.47 12.60 15.87
C ALA A 634 27.22 13.65 16.73
N THR A 635 27.52 14.82 16.17
CA THR A 635 28.34 15.86 16.82
C THR A 635 27.57 17.16 16.99
N ALA A 636 27.60 17.73 18.21
CA ALA A 636 27.00 19.04 18.48
C ALA A 636 27.83 20.17 17.85
N SER A 637 27.27 20.89 16.87
CA SER A 637 27.96 21.92 16.09
C SER A 637 27.65 23.35 16.55
N PHE A 638 26.60 23.55 17.35
CA PHE A 638 26.15 24.86 17.81
C PHE A 638 26.13 24.96 19.35
N VAL A 639 26.52 26.12 19.89
CA VAL A 639 26.69 26.32 21.34
C VAL A 639 25.36 26.46 22.10
N ASP A 640 24.24 26.67 21.40
CA ASP A 640 22.92 26.92 21.99
C ASP A 640 21.88 25.82 21.71
N THR A 641 22.32 24.60 21.36
CA THR A 641 21.44 23.45 21.11
C THR A 641 21.42 22.42 22.25
N SER A 642 22.30 22.57 23.24
CA SER A 642 22.37 21.70 24.41
C SER A 642 21.01 21.62 25.14
N GLY A 643 20.48 20.42 25.29
CA GLY A 643 19.19 20.16 25.93
C GLY A 643 17.96 20.34 25.03
N SER A 644 18.14 20.72 23.76
CA SER A 644 17.03 20.75 22.80
C SER A 644 16.59 19.33 22.44
N VAL A 645 15.28 19.07 22.49
CA VAL A 645 14.70 17.81 21.98
C VAL A 645 14.89 17.63 20.48
N HIS A 646 15.30 18.69 19.77
CA HIS A 646 15.55 18.70 18.34
C HIS A 646 17.04 18.58 17.99
N LEU A 647 17.93 18.37 18.97
CA LEU A 647 19.38 18.37 18.79
C LEU A 647 19.83 17.49 17.61
N ALA A 648 19.47 16.20 17.60
CA ALA A 648 19.88 15.27 16.54
C ALA A 648 19.47 15.73 15.12
N ALA A 649 18.30 16.37 15.01
CA ALA A 649 17.83 16.88 13.73
C ALA A 649 18.56 18.17 13.31
N ILE A 650 18.91 19.02 14.27
CA ILE A 650 19.69 20.23 14.03
C ILE A 650 21.09 19.86 13.50
N GLU A 651 21.71 18.84 14.10
CA GLU A 651 23.02 18.37 13.67
C GLU A 651 22.97 17.67 12.30
N ALA A 652 21.92 16.90 12.01
CA ALA A 652 21.70 16.35 10.67
C ALA A 652 21.66 17.45 9.59
N LEU A 653 20.98 18.56 9.85
CA LEU A 653 20.97 19.72 8.95
C LEU A 653 22.35 20.37 8.81
N ALA A 654 23.15 20.40 9.86
CA ALA A 654 24.49 20.99 9.85
C ALA A 654 25.46 20.12 9.04
N GLU A 655 25.47 18.81 9.30
CA GLU A 655 26.30 17.82 8.58
C GLU A 655 25.95 17.79 7.08
N ALA A 656 24.66 17.92 6.73
CA ALA A 656 24.20 18.00 5.34
C ALA A 656 24.46 19.37 4.68
N GLY A 657 25.05 20.35 5.38
CA GLY A 657 25.31 21.70 4.84
C GLY A 657 24.06 22.55 4.59
N ILE A 658 22.91 22.13 5.13
CA ILE A 658 21.62 22.81 4.95
C ILE A 658 21.56 24.07 5.82
N THR A 659 22.17 24.05 7.01
CA THR A 659 22.25 25.21 7.91
C THR A 659 23.68 25.70 8.10
N LYS A 660 23.83 27.01 8.34
CA LYS A 660 25.09 27.63 8.79
C LYS A 660 24.95 28.28 10.18
N GLY A 661 23.82 28.14 10.85
CA GLY A 661 23.52 28.87 12.08
C GLY A 661 22.71 30.15 11.87
N CYS A 662 22.57 30.97 12.92
CA CYS A 662 21.70 32.15 12.98
C CYS A 662 22.41 33.47 13.31
N ASN A 663 23.70 33.47 13.68
CA ASN A 663 24.42 34.64 14.15
C ASN A 663 25.69 34.94 13.34
N PRO A 664 25.55 35.33 12.06
CA PRO A 664 26.71 35.68 11.24
C PRO A 664 27.47 36.90 11.83
N PRO A 665 28.80 36.98 11.64
CA PRO A 665 29.63 36.03 10.93
C PRO A 665 30.06 34.81 11.77
N ALA A 666 29.81 34.82 13.10
CA ALA A 666 30.28 33.80 14.02
C ALA A 666 29.67 32.42 13.74
N ASN A 667 28.37 32.37 13.44
CA ASN A 667 27.67 31.15 12.99
C ASN A 667 27.83 29.95 13.95
N ASP A 668 28.08 30.21 15.23
CA ASP A 668 28.22 29.22 16.30
C ASP A 668 26.91 28.95 17.04
N ARG A 669 25.80 29.62 16.67
CA ARG A 669 24.45 29.42 17.23
C ARG A 669 23.45 28.95 16.20
N PHE A 670 22.50 28.10 16.59
CA PHE A 670 21.37 27.68 15.78
C PHE A 670 20.07 28.45 16.08
N CYS A 671 19.90 28.97 17.29
CA CYS A 671 18.67 29.62 17.76
C CYS A 671 17.42 28.71 17.68
N PRO A 672 17.40 27.52 18.34
CA PRO A 672 16.37 26.50 18.13
C PRO A 672 14.96 26.95 18.48
N ASP A 673 14.79 27.83 19.48
CA ASP A 673 13.47 28.28 19.97
C ASP A 673 12.92 29.49 19.22
N SER A 674 13.71 30.08 18.31
CA SER A 674 13.25 31.23 17.52
C SER A 674 12.31 30.77 16.40
N PRO A 675 11.22 31.51 16.10
CA PRO A 675 10.40 31.26 14.91
C PRO A 675 11.24 31.32 13.63
N VAL A 676 10.97 30.40 12.69
CA VAL A 676 11.59 30.44 11.37
C VAL A 676 10.81 31.39 10.45
N THR A 677 11.50 32.29 9.76
CA THR A 677 10.87 33.17 8.76
C THR A 677 10.67 32.44 7.44
N ARG A 678 9.75 32.92 6.60
CA ARG A 678 9.52 32.38 5.25
C ARG A 678 10.77 32.44 4.38
N ALA A 679 11.58 33.51 4.49
CA ALA A 679 12.83 33.64 3.75
C ALA A 679 13.89 32.62 4.21
N GLN A 680 13.98 32.38 5.52
CA GLN A 680 14.84 31.34 6.06
C GLN A 680 14.39 29.95 5.58
N MET A 681 13.09 29.66 5.67
CA MET A 681 12.49 28.42 5.16
C MET A 681 12.87 28.17 3.70
N ALA A 682 12.81 29.20 2.86
CA ALA A 682 13.21 29.09 1.46
C ALA A 682 14.66 28.61 1.32
N THR A 683 15.58 29.18 2.10
CA THR A 683 16.98 28.76 2.06
C THR A 683 17.20 27.33 2.55
N PHE A 684 16.48 26.89 3.59
CA PHE A 684 16.56 25.50 4.05
C PHE A 684 16.09 24.53 2.95
N LEU A 685 14.94 24.81 2.34
CA LEU A 685 14.36 23.95 1.30
C LEU A 685 15.18 23.95 0.01
N THR A 686 15.67 25.10 -0.46
CA THR A 686 16.56 25.17 -1.62
C THR A 686 17.82 24.34 -1.41
N ARG A 687 18.39 24.33 -0.20
CA ARG A 687 19.60 23.57 0.11
C ARG A 687 19.34 22.07 0.20
N VAL A 688 18.29 21.64 0.90
CA VAL A 688 17.98 20.19 1.01
C VAL A 688 17.62 19.58 -0.35
N LEU A 689 16.99 20.36 -1.22
CA LEU A 689 16.62 19.95 -2.58
C LEU A 689 17.72 20.19 -3.63
N ASN A 690 18.84 20.82 -3.24
CA ASN A 690 19.91 21.24 -4.15
C ASN A 690 19.41 22.01 -5.40
N LEU A 691 18.49 22.96 -5.20
CA LEU A 691 17.91 23.74 -6.30
C LEU A 691 18.88 24.79 -6.82
N ALA A 692 18.85 25.00 -8.14
CA ALA A 692 19.54 26.12 -8.76
C ALA A 692 18.97 27.46 -8.27
N PRO A 693 19.78 28.54 -8.19
CA PRO A 693 19.30 29.89 -7.90
C PRO A 693 18.20 30.30 -8.89
N GLY A 694 17.06 30.76 -8.39
CA GLY A 694 15.95 31.19 -9.24
C GLY A 694 16.18 32.56 -9.89
N THR A 695 15.42 32.82 -10.95
CA THR A 695 15.45 34.11 -11.66
C THR A 695 14.68 35.19 -10.87
N PRO A 696 15.28 36.38 -10.60
CA PRO A 696 14.61 37.48 -9.88
C PRO A 696 13.34 38.03 -10.56
N ASP A 697 12.62 38.87 -9.82
CA ASP A 697 11.46 39.70 -10.23
C ASP A 697 10.08 39.02 -10.19
N ARG A 698 9.93 37.87 -9.50
CA ARG A 698 8.60 37.25 -9.33
C ARG A 698 7.79 37.85 -8.20
N PHE A 699 8.46 38.25 -7.11
CA PHE A 699 7.81 38.87 -5.96
C PHE A 699 8.32 40.29 -5.74
N MET A 700 7.42 41.24 -5.53
CA MET A 700 7.77 42.65 -5.43
C MET A 700 8.40 43.05 -4.08
N ASP A 701 8.31 42.20 -3.06
CA ASP A 701 8.74 42.47 -1.69
C ASP A 701 9.97 41.67 -1.24
N THR A 702 10.74 41.12 -2.17
CA THR A 702 11.97 40.33 -1.91
C THR A 702 13.26 41.10 -2.17
N SER A 703 13.17 42.31 -2.74
CA SER A 703 14.34 43.15 -3.03
C SER A 703 15.15 43.45 -1.76
N GLY A 704 16.46 43.22 -1.83
CA GLY A 704 17.37 43.39 -0.69
C GLY A 704 17.43 42.21 0.29
N SER A 705 16.61 41.17 0.12
CA SER A 705 16.71 39.95 0.94
C SER A 705 17.95 39.14 0.59
N VAL A 706 18.74 38.76 1.60
CA VAL A 706 19.87 37.82 1.43
C VAL A 706 19.42 36.42 0.97
N HIS A 707 18.12 36.14 1.06
CA HIS A 707 17.49 34.89 0.66
C HIS A 707 16.83 34.95 -0.73
N LEU A 708 16.96 36.07 -1.47
CA LEU A 708 16.28 36.31 -2.75
C LEU A 708 16.39 35.12 -3.71
N ALA A 709 17.62 34.65 -3.97
CA ALA A 709 17.86 33.54 -4.89
C ALA A 709 17.14 32.23 -4.50
N ALA A 710 17.01 31.95 -3.19
CA ALA A 710 16.32 30.76 -2.69
C ALA A 710 14.79 30.91 -2.77
N ILE A 711 14.29 32.13 -2.51
CA ILE A 711 12.87 32.46 -2.64
C ILE A 711 12.41 32.24 -4.08
N GLU A 712 13.19 32.75 -5.04
CA GLU A 712 12.88 32.60 -6.46
C GLU A 712 12.99 31.14 -6.92
N ALA A 713 13.99 30.40 -6.43
CA ALA A 713 14.15 28.97 -6.73
C ALA A 713 12.91 28.17 -6.31
N LEU A 714 12.38 28.41 -5.10
CA LEU A 714 11.15 27.76 -4.64
C LEU A 714 9.93 28.09 -5.51
N ALA A 715 9.85 29.32 -6.01
CA ALA A 715 8.73 29.73 -6.84
C ALA A 715 8.82 29.11 -8.23
N GLU A 716 10.02 29.00 -8.79
CA GLU A 716 10.30 28.39 -10.09
C GLU A 716 9.87 26.91 -10.13
N VAL A 717 10.15 26.16 -9.06
CA VAL A 717 9.72 24.75 -8.94
C VAL A 717 8.33 24.56 -8.34
N GLY A 718 7.57 25.65 -8.12
CA GLY A 718 6.18 25.57 -7.68
C GLY A 718 5.93 25.24 -6.20
N ILE A 719 6.97 25.25 -5.35
CA ILE A 719 6.82 25.03 -3.90
C ILE A 719 6.04 26.19 -3.24
N THR A 720 6.29 27.43 -3.67
CA THR A 720 5.58 28.61 -3.16
C THR A 720 4.80 29.32 -4.26
N LYS A 721 3.60 29.79 -3.88
CA LYS A 721 2.77 30.65 -4.74
C LYS A 721 2.77 32.12 -4.27
N GLY A 722 3.44 32.46 -3.18
CA GLY A 722 3.35 33.80 -2.55
C GLY A 722 2.53 33.79 -1.25
N CYS A 723 2.18 34.97 -0.75
CA CYS A 723 1.48 35.17 0.53
C CYS A 723 0.20 36.02 0.45
N ASN A 724 -0.15 36.59 -0.70
CA ASN A 724 -1.28 37.51 -0.86
C ASN A 724 -2.21 37.09 -2.02
N PRO A 725 -2.92 35.96 -1.88
CA PRO A 725 -3.88 35.55 -2.89
C PRO A 725 -5.01 36.59 -3.04
N PRO A 726 -5.60 36.73 -4.24
CA PRO A 726 -5.27 35.97 -5.46
C PRO A 726 -4.06 36.55 -6.23
N ALA A 727 -3.60 37.77 -5.90
CA ALA A 727 -2.55 38.48 -6.64
C ALA A 727 -1.22 37.72 -6.65
N ASN A 728 -0.83 37.15 -5.50
CA ASN A 728 0.33 36.27 -5.37
C ASN A 728 1.66 36.90 -5.87
N ASP A 729 1.75 38.23 -5.84
CA ASP A 729 2.90 39.04 -6.24
C ASP A 729 3.81 39.42 -5.05
N ARG A 730 3.51 38.92 -3.84
CA ARG A 730 4.34 39.07 -2.63
C ARG A 730 4.73 37.73 -2.03
N PHE A 731 5.94 37.66 -1.48
CA PHE A 731 6.45 36.50 -0.74
C PHE A 731 6.33 36.64 0.77
N CYS A 732 6.33 37.87 1.31
CA CYS A 732 6.38 38.15 2.75
C CYS A 732 7.60 37.52 3.46
N PRO A 733 8.85 37.92 3.12
CA PRO A 733 10.07 37.23 3.56
C PRO A 733 10.29 37.19 5.07
N ASP A 734 9.91 38.26 5.79
CA ASP A 734 10.16 38.40 7.23
C ASP A 734 9.07 37.77 8.10
N SER A 735 7.94 37.37 7.50
CA SER A 735 6.85 36.74 8.26
C SER A 735 7.27 35.36 8.78
N PRO A 736 6.94 35.01 10.04
CA PRO A 736 7.17 33.67 10.55
C PRO A 736 6.25 32.66 9.87
N VAL A 737 6.70 31.41 9.78
CA VAL A 737 5.94 30.30 9.17
C VAL A 737 5.03 29.66 10.23
N THR A 738 3.73 29.54 9.93
CA THR A 738 2.79 28.74 10.74
C THR A 738 2.91 27.24 10.42
N ARG A 739 2.44 26.37 11.30
CA ARG A 739 2.47 24.91 11.10
C ARG A 739 1.71 24.49 9.85
N GLU A 740 0.54 25.06 9.59
CA GLU A 740 -0.22 24.79 8.35
C GLU A 740 0.50 25.28 7.08
N GLN A 741 1.26 26.37 7.15
CA GLN A 741 2.08 26.80 6.01
C GLN A 741 3.26 25.86 5.79
N MET A 742 3.85 25.37 6.89
CA MET A 742 4.91 24.37 6.84
C MET A 742 4.43 23.08 6.16
N SER A 743 3.22 22.60 6.44
CA SER A 743 2.71 21.38 5.78
C SER A 743 2.66 21.53 4.26
N ALA A 744 2.18 22.67 3.77
CA ALA A 744 2.15 22.96 2.33
C ALA A 744 3.56 23.09 1.72
N PHE A 745 4.50 23.74 2.41
CA PHE A 745 5.89 23.82 1.97
C PHE A 745 6.52 22.43 1.84
N LEU A 746 6.40 21.60 2.88
CA LEU A 746 7.04 20.28 2.93
C LEU A 746 6.41 19.30 1.96
N GLN A 747 5.07 19.21 1.91
CA GLN A 747 4.40 18.32 0.96
C GLN A 747 4.88 18.62 -0.46
N ARG A 748 4.81 19.89 -0.91
CA ARG A 748 5.26 20.26 -2.26
C ARG A 748 6.74 20.03 -2.49
N SER A 749 7.57 20.13 -1.45
CA SER A 749 9.00 19.90 -1.56
C SER A 749 9.33 18.41 -1.72
N VAL A 750 8.64 17.54 -0.99
CA VAL A 750 8.81 16.08 -1.05
C VAL A 750 8.17 15.50 -2.31
N THR A 751 7.03 16.04 -2.73
CA THR A 751 6.30 15.63 -3.92
C THR A 751 6.67 16.47 -5.15
N LEU A 752 7.85 17.11 -5.15
CA LEU A 752 8.35 17.76 -6.35
C LEU A 752 8.42 16.70 -7.47
N PRO A 753 7.88 17.00 -8.66
CA PRO A 753 7.82 16.05 -9.77
C PRO A 753 9.19 15.65 -10.33
#